data_AF-A0A358N6W6-F1
#
_entry.id   AF-A0A358N6W6-F1
#
_cell.length_a   1.000
_cell.length_b   1.000
_cell.length_c   1.000
_cell.angle_alpha   90.00
_cell.angle_beta   90.00
_cell.angle_gamma   90.00
#
_symmetry.space_group_name_H-M   'P 1'
#
loop_
_entity.id
_entity.type
_entity.pdbx_description
1 polymer ?
#
loop_
_entity_poly.entity_id
_entity_poly.type
_entity_poly.pdbx_seq_one_letter_code
_entity_poly.pdbx_strand_id
1 'polypeptide(L)'
;TAATGDIEIKSENKSTIIAEGIGAQLSHANSTGAMRFSLAIGVGLGRNTVESSTQAIVADAASLVAESGSITVSASNTADISSLGVAVAIGSGMSKSGVGVSLAGGGSESTNIVSRDVIAEISGVSDIRADGALTVTATDEANIAAESGVGVLSGGGGVAIGAALARNYIGYDADRNNTNDKIHAILDYSGDLDAGSVTVTADEKSLIDSDVGAGSMAVAYEAFGLTATVSANGVESSNYVSTDVAAYINGETSSAHFTSAGDVTVEASDDSQILAVAGAATLAFAWGAAGSGSLSLGVSLARNEIDNNVNSWIQDIVTDDGGASTIDGNLVVAANSTPEIDADSVAVSVAAGYARNGASLSFSGAGAEASNAIYGGTKARIIDGSINVDGNVTTSVLFEPDLSAYVVGVSYAIGAGQQGLGVSIGAAVANNTIAGSASGNEYDLHAEIQSLEKLKAGGKLQVSATNEAVIVAETGSGSMAVAAGTTTGSASFSGSGASAVNTISLDVKSLIDQTDETVTIEVDSVELTASDESEIEALVGALSIAASFPSGAAGALSIGVSLSENTVSNDVAAVILGASNTDISSVNDVSVQASRSAEIISTSFAAALAVSFADSSSVAVSGAGAESTNNINGNTDAYIEDSDIKITSGNLSVSASNAADIEAEVSATTIGAAVGGSAVGASIGVSIARNNIGIEKEDGASYDFNTDDGTGDDVAQGDRVLISSGALTGDIYEYTSTTDADNDDSDGWLASQDFRNRDLWKRVGYSEKTSSVRAFLENTTAVVEGQVNINSKLSPKVDSTVVATSVGISLGKGLGIGINGVGASASNLLYFDAAAFTYQSDEIQAESISIVATDDSSIESKSGAGSLAGAIGTAGGALSIGTSTALNIIQTNVNAYAEDSKLVTTTGSISIQALQSELDSHNIDLSAVGLTASDL
;
A
#
# COMPACT_ATOMS: atom_id res chain seq x y z
N THR A 1 -14.63 -39.30 30.87
CA THR A 1 -14.77 -40.47 29.99
C THR A 1 -13.44 -41.19 29.91
N ALA A 2 -13.41 -42.52 29.94
CA ALA A 2 -12.17 -43.31 29.91
C ALA A 2 -12.16 -44.33 28.76
N ALA A 3 -11.07 -44.39 28.01
CA ALA A 3 -10.84 -45.30 26.89
C ALA A 3 -9.47 -45.98 26.99
N THR A 4 -9.36 -47.25 26.57
CA THR A 4 -8.12 -48.04 26.61
C THR A 4 -7.32 -47.90 25.30
N GLY A 5 -7.19 -46.66 24.81
CA GLY A 5 -6.74 -46.31 23.46
C GLY A 5 -7.33 -44.96 23.04
N ASP A 6 -7.16 -44.61 21.77
CA ASP A 6 -7.41 -43.26 21.26
C ASP A 6 -8.86 -42.76 21.41
N ILE A 7 -9.01 -41.45 21.62
CA ILE A 7 -10.28 -40.72 21.68
C ILE A 7 -10.30 -39.70 20.54
N GLU A 8 -11.12 -39.95 19.52
CA GLU A 8 -11.31 -39.05 18.37
C GLU A 8 -12.72 -38.42 18.42
N ILE A 9 -12.78 -37.09 18.45
CA ILE A 9 -13.98 -36.29 18.21
C ILE A 9 -13.72 -35.52 16.92
N LYS A 10 -14.53 -35.76 15.89
CA LYS A 10 -14.31 -35.19 14.56
C LYS A 10 -15.57 -34.66 13.91
N SER A 11 -15.45 -33.48 13.32
CA SER A 11 -16.45 -32.82 12.50
C SER A 11 -15.81 -32.49 11.15
N GLU A 12 -16.35 -33.05 10.06
CA GLU A 12 -15.95 -32.70 8.70
C GLU A 12 -17.15 -32.11 7.95
N ASN A 13 -17.00 -30.92 7.38
CA ASN A 13 -17.93 -30.36 6.41
C ASN A 13 -17.25 -30.21 5.06
N LYS A 14 -17.96 -30.55 3.97
CA LYS A 14 -17.43 -30.49 2.61
C LYS A 14 -18.50 -29.94 1.67
N SER A 15 -18.32 -28.70 1.24
CA SER A 15 -19.27 -27.97 0.42
C SER A 15 -18.77 -27.89 -1.03
N THR A 16 -19.62 -28.25 -1.98
CA THR A 16 -19.37 -27.98 -3.40
C THR A 16 -20.64 -27.39 -4.01
N ILE A 17 -20.56 -26.18 -4.55
CA ILE A 17 -21.71 -25.50 -5.17
C ILE A 17 -21.29 -24.78 -6.46
N ILE A 18 -22.13 -24.90 -7.50
CA ILE A 18 -21.86 -24.42 -8.85
C ILE A 18 -23.12 -23.72 -9.37
N ALA A 19 -23.00 -22.45 -9.78
CA ALA A 19 -24.12 -21.66 -10.31
C ALA A 19 -23.80 -21.04 -11.68
N GLU A 20 -24.26 -21.70 -12.76
CA GLU A 20 -24.13 -21.23 -14.14
C GLU A 20 -25.36 -20.42 -14.61
N GLY A 21 -25.16 -19.15 -14.95
CA GLY A 21 -26.18 -18.25 -15.47
C GLY A 21 -25.85 -17.72 -16.87
N ILE A 22 -26.46 -18.26 -17.93
CA ILE A 22 -26.14 -17.91 -19.32
C ILE A 22 -27.33 -17.24 -20.03
N GLY A 23 -27.13 -16.01 -20.52
CA GLY A 23 -28.09 -15.26 -21.35
C GLY A 23 -27.54 -14.94 -22.74
N ALA A 24 -28.15 -15.48 -23.81
CA ALA A 24 -27.77 -15.19 -25.20
C ALA A 24 -28.94 -14.68 -26.06
N GLN A 25 -28.81 -13.46 -26.61
CA GLN A 25 -29.89 -12.76 -27.32
C GLN A 25 -29.44 -12.13 -28.65
N LEU A 26 -30.30 -12.25 -29.67
CA LEU A 26 -30.09 -11.71 -31.03
C LEU A 26 -31.30 -10.90 -31.48
N SER A 27 -31.05 -9.70 -32.02
CA SER A 27 -32.06 -8.75 -32.52
C SER A 27 -31.72 -8.27 -33.93
N HIS A 28 -32.72 -8.26 -34.83
CA HIS A 28 -32.54 -7.86 -36.22
C HIS A 28 -33.78 -7.15 -36.80
N ALA A 29 -33.57 -6.00 -37.44
CA ALA A 29 -34.64 -5.19 -38.02
C ALA A 29 -34.40 -4.80 -39.49
N ASN A 30 -35.37 -5.12 -40.35
CA ASN A 30 -35.29 -4.86 -41.80
C ASN A 30 -36.55 -4.17 -42.37
N SER A 31 -36.36 -3.17 -43.25
CA SER A 31 -37.41 -2.31 -43.82
C SER A 31 -36.94 -1.64 -45.12
N THR A 32 -37.79 -1.63 -46.15
CA THR A 32 -37.54 -0.99 -47.45
C THR A 32 -38.08 0.44 -47.56
N GLY A 33 -38.61 1.03 -46.47
CA GLY A 33 -39.28 2.34 -46.47
C GLY A 33 -38.78 3.38 -45.46
N ALA A 34 -37.72 3.07 -44.70
CA ALA A 34 -37.24 3.79 -43.49
C ALA A 34 -38.15 3.64 -42.25
N MET A 35 -37.70 4.18 -41.11
CA MET A 35 -37.97 3.71 -39.73
C MET A 35 -37.42 2.29 -39.47
N ARG A 36 -36.51 2.16 -38.50
CA ARG A 36 -36.00 0.87 -37.95
C ARG A 36 -35.56 1.06 -36.49
N PHE A 37 -35.60 -0.04 -35.72
CA PHE A 37 -35.19 -0.10 -34.32
C PHE A 37 -34.79 -1.55 -33.98
N SER A 38 -33.77 -1.73 -33.15
CA SER A 38 -33.25 -3.02 -32.68
C SER A 38 -32.91 -2.90 -31.19
N LEU A 39 -33.18 -3.95 -30.42
CA LEU A 39 -32.89 -4.07 -29.00
C LEU A 39 -32.55 -5.53 -28.68
N ALA A 40 -31.37 -5.79 -28.14
CA ALA A 40 -30.98 -7.04 -27.49
C ALA A 40 -30.63 -6.75 -26.03
N ILE A 41 -31.10 -7.59 -25.10
CA ILE A 41 -30.68 -7.58 -23.70
C ILE A 41 -30.39 -9.04 -23.33
N GLY A 42 -29.15 -9.33 -22.98
CA GLY A 42 -28.74 -10.60 -22.38
C GLY A 42 -28.43 -10.42 -20.91
N VAL A 43 -28.89 -11.34 -20.08
CA VAL A 43 -28.65 -11.37 -18.63
C VAL A 43 -28.27 -12.78 -18.21
N GLY A 44 -27.11 -12.91 -17.57
CA GLY A 44 -26.62 -14.15 -16.95
C GLY A 44 -26.36 -13.89 -15.47
N LEU A 45 -26.93 -14.69 -14.57
CA LEU A 45 -26.79 -14.54 -13.12
C LEU A 45 -26.37 -15.88 -12.51
N GLY A 46 -25.12 -15.99 -12.09
CA GLY A 46 -24.64 -17.02 -11.16
C GLY A 46 -24.65 -16.45 -9.75
N ARG A 47 -25.32 -17.09 -8.80
CA ARG A 47 -25.29 -16.69 -7.38
C ARG A 47 -25.28 -17.90 -6.47
N ASN A 48 -24.32 -17.91 -5.54
CA ASN A 48 -24.23 -18.87 -4.45
C ASN A 48 -24.36 -18.13 -3.11
N THR A 49 -24.97 -18.80 -2.14
CA THR A 49 -24.94 -18.41 -0.73
C THR A 49 -24.71 -19.67 0.09
N VAL A 50 -23.63 -19.67 0.87
CA VAL A 50 -23.22 -20.79 1.73
C VAL A 50 -23.13 -20.26 3.16
N GLU A 51 -23.98 -20.78 4.04
CA GLU A 51 -23.93 -20.55 5.48
C GLU A 51 -23.65 -21.90 6.13
N SER A 52 -22.58 -22.02 6.92
CA SER A 52 -22.23 -23.27 7.60
C SER A 52 -21.52 -23.03 8.93
N SER A 53 -21.62 -24.02 9.83
CA SER A 53 -20.95 -24.01 11.13
C SER A 53 -20.53 -25.45 11.44
N THR A 54 -19.22 -25.66 11.62
CA THR A 54 -18.57 -26.97 11.70
C THR A 54 -17.90 -27.11 13.05
N GLN A 55 -18.56 -27.81 13.98
CA GLN A 55 -18.18 -27.81 15.39
C GLN A 55 -17.80 -29.20 15.88
N ALA A 56 -16.68 -29.30 16.62
CA ALA A 56 -16.19 -30.49 17.31
C ALA A 56 -15.90 -30.14 18.77
N ILE A 57 -16.82 -30.48 19.68
CA ILE A 57 -16.82 -29.94 21.06
C ILE A 57 -16.81 -31.06 22.11
N VAL A 58 -15.97 -30.90 23.15
CA VAL A 58 -16.02 -31.67 24.40
C VAL A 58 -16.23 -30.70 25.56
N ALA A 59 -17.47 -30.60 26.05
CA ALA A 59 -17.88 -29.67 27.11
C ALA A 59 -18.30 -30.35 28.43
N ASP A 60 -18.18 -29.64 29.55
CA ASP A 60 -18.71 -29.99 30.89
C ASP A 60 -18.26 -31.38 31.43
N ALA A 61 -17.10 -31.88 30.98
CA ALA A 61 -16.67 -33.24 31.27
C ALA A 61 -15.83 -33.35 32.56
N ALA A 62 -16.36 -34.01 33.59
CA ALA A 62 -15.61 -34.34 34.82
C ALA A 62 -14.46 -35.38 34.62
N SER A 63 -13.97 -35.57 33.39
CA SER A 63 -12.72 -36.25 32.99
C SER A 63 -12.71 -36.52 31.47
N LEU A 64 -11.54 -36.59 30.86
CA LEU A 64 -11.29 -37.05 29.49
C LEU A 64 -9.95 -37.81 29.44
N VAL A 65 -10.01 -39.15 29.39
CA VAL A 65 -8.85 -40.03 29.66
C VAL A 65 -8.67 -41.10 28.57
N ALA A 66 -7.54 -41.05 27.86
CA ALA A 66 -7.04 -42.10 26.97
C ALA A 66 -5.88 -42.84 27.65
N GLU A 67 -6.16 -44.01 28.25
CA GLU A 67 -5.25 -44.75 29.15
C GLU A 67 -3.96 -45.28 28.48
N SER A 68 -3.90 -45.32 27.15
CA SER A 68 -2.74 -45.75 26.36
C SER A 68 -2.86 -45.29 24.89
N GLY A 69 -3.21 -44.03 24.67
CA GLY A 69 -3.49 -43.48 23.34
C GLY A 69 -3.66 -41.95 23.36
N SER A 70 -3.92 -41.38 22.18
CA SER A 70 -4.07 -39.94 21.97
C SER A 70 -5.51 -39.44 22.20
N ILE A 71 -5.66 -38.15 22.43
CA ILE A 71 -6.93 -37.42 22.35
C ILE A 71 -6.85 -36.47 21.14
N THR A 72 -7.84 -36.50 20.26
CA THR A 72 -7.92 -35.61 19.09
C THR A 72 -9.32 -35.04 18.97
N VAL A 73 -9.43 -33.71 18.97
CA VAL A 73 -10.63 -32.94 18.64
C VAL A 73 -10.35 -32.17 17.37
N SER A 74 -11.11 -32.42 16.31
CA SER A 74 -10.86 -31.77 15.01
C SER A 74 -12.15 -31.32 14.33
N ALA A 75 -12.19 -30.05 13.93
CA ALA A 75 -13.19 -29.48 13.06
C ALA A 75 -12.51 -29.07 11.75
N SER A 76 -13.02 -29.54 10.62
CA SER A 76 -12.50 -29.14 9.32
C SER A 76 -13.61 -28.88 8.31
N ASN A 77 -13.52 -27.75 7.62
CA ASN A 77 -14.39 -27.40 6.51
C ASN A 77 -13.56 -27.25 5.22
N THR A 78 -14.06 -27.78 4.11
CA THR A 78 -13.47 -27.59 2.78
C THR A 78 -14.54 -27.17 1.78
N ALA A 79 -14.34 -26.06 1.07
CA ALA A 79 -15.37 -25.40 0.26
C ALA A 79 -14.90 -25.11 -1.19
N ASP A 80 -15.46 -25.83 -2.16
CA ASP A 80 -15.28 -25.57 -3.60
C ASP A 80 -16.51 -24.83 -4.16
N ILE A 81 -16.41 -23.52 -4.35
CA ILE A 81 -17.56 -22.64 -4.62
C ILE A 81 -17.34 -21.89 -5.94
N SER A 82 -18.18 -22.13 -6.95
CA SER A 82 -18.05 -21.45 -8.25
C SER A 82 -19.34 -20.84 -8.77
N SER A 83 -19.25 -19.60 -9.28
CA SER A 83 -20.32 -18.95 -10.03
C SER A 83 -19.82 -18.48 -11.40
N LEU A 84 -20.66 -18.65 -12.42
CA LEU A 84 -20.39 -18.30 -13.81
C LEU A 84 -21.54 -17.48 -14.39
N GLY A 85 -21.31 -16.21 -14.66
CA GLY A 85 -22.25 -15.30 -15.32
C GLY A 85 -21.82 -15.02 -16.75
N VAL A 86 -22.63 -15.39 -17.75
CA VAL A 86 -22.31 -15.13 -19.17
C VAL A 86 -23.45 -14.41 -19.87
N ALA A 87 -23.17 -13.27 -20.50
CA ALA A 87 -24.16 -12.51 -21.28
C ALA A 87 -23.67 -12.15 -22.69
N VAL A 88 -24.42 -12.57 -23.71
CA VAL A 88 -24.15 -12.28 -25.13
C VAL A 88 -25.34 -11.55 -25.76
N ALA A 89 -25.10 -10.34 -26.28
CA ALA A 89 -26.16 -9.50 -26.87
C ALA A 89 -25.76 -8.93 -28.25
N ILE A 90 -26.49 -9.34 -29.29
CA ILE A 90 -26.22 -8.94 -30.68
C ILE A 90 -27.42 -8.16 -31.25
N GLY A 91 -27.23 -6.88 -31.56
CA GLY A 91 -28.24 -6.00 -32.17
C GLY A 91 -27.89 -5.57 -33.60
N SER A 92 -28.88 -5.48 -34.50
CA SER A 92 -28.66 -5.07 -35.89
C SER A 92 -29.84 -4.30 -36.55
N GLY A 93 -29.55 -3.09 -37.03
CA GLY A 93 -30.53 -2.10 -37.54
C GLY A 93 -30.05 -1.30 -38.77
N MET A 94 -29.34 -1.92 -39.72
CA MET A 94 -28.75 -1.30 -40.92
C MET A 94 -29.70 -0.35 -41.69
N SER A 95 -29.23 0.77 -42.28
CA SER A 95 -30.12 1.79 -42.87
C SER A 95 -29.51 2.58 -44.05
N LYS A 96 -30.36 3.14 -44.96
CA LYS A 96 -29.96 4.16 -45.96
C LYS A 96 -31.09 4.99 -46.62
N SER A 97 -32.05 5.54 -45.87
CA SER A 97 -32.92 6.62 -46.39
C SER A 97 -33.63 7.58 -45.38
N GLY A 98 -33.56 7.46 -44.06
CA GLY A 98 -32.99 6.41 -43.24
C GLY A 98 -33.23 6.65 -41.76
N VAL A 99 -33.57 5.57 -41.05
CA VAL A 99 -33.44 5.46 -39.59
C VAL A 99 -32.88 4.06 -39.35
N GLY A 100 -31.78 3.99 -38.62
CA GLY A 100 -31.23 2.78 -38.05
C GLY A 100 -30.95 3.10 -36.59
N VAL A 101 -31.49 2.27 -35.70
CA VAL A 101 -31.20 2.30 -34.27
C VAL A 101 -30.95 0.85 -33.89
N SER A 102 -29.88 0.62 -33.14
CA SER A 102 -29.62 -0.67 -32.52
C SER A 102 -29.14 -0.44 -31.09
N LEU A 103 -29.78 -1.12 -30.14
CA LEU A 103 -29.38 -1.18 -28.74
C LEU A 103 -28.97 -2.63 -28.47
N ALA A 104 -27.83 -2.85 -27.83
CA ALA A 104 -27.43 -4.15 -27.33
C ALA A 104 -26.88 -3.96 -25.91
N GLY A 105 -27.41 -4.71 -24.95
CA GLY A 105 -27.01 -4.69 -23.55
C GLY A 105 -26.66 -6.11 -23.08
N GLY A 106 -25.47 -6.31 -22.52
CA GLY A 106 -25.11 -7.53 -21.81
C GLY A 106 -24.91 -7.22 -20.33
N GLY A 107 -25.55 -8.00 -19.46
CA GLY A 107 -25.35 -7.96 -18.01
C GLY A 107 -24.97 -9.33 -17.47
N SER A 108 -23.75 -9.52 -16.99
CA SER A 108 -23.39 -10.72 -16.21
C SER A 108 -23.17 -10.37 -14.74
N GLU A 109 -23.58 -11.28 -13.87
CA GLU A 109 -23.27 -11.23 -12.45
C GLU A 109 -22.89 -12.63 -12.00
N SER A 110 -21.69 -12.77 -11.44
CA SER A 110 -21.28 -13.85 -10.56
C SER A 110 -21.17 -13.29 -9.16
N THR A 111 -21.71 -13.98 -8.16
CA THR A 111 -21.58 -13.58 -6.75
C THR A 111 -21.63 -14.80 -5.85
N ASN A 112 -20.57 -14.99 -5.07
CA ASN A 112 -20.50 -15.97 -4.00
C ASN A 112 -20.54 -15.21 -2.65
N ILE A 113 -21.48 -15.58 -1.79
CA ILE A 113 -21.52 -15.14 -0.38
C ILE A 113 -21.33 -16.37 0.49
N VAL A 114 -20.38 -16.30 1.41
CA VAL A 114 -19.89 -17.45 2.17
C VAL A 114 -19.68 -17.00 3.62
N SER A 115 -20.26 -17.76 4.55
CA SER A 115 -19.95 -17.67 5.97
C SER A 115 -19.82 -19.06 6.59
N ARG A 116 -18.74 -19.22 7.36
CA ARG A 116 -18.19 -20.49 7.86
C ARG A 116 -17.63 -20.30 9.27
N ASP A 117 -18.30 -20.82 10.29
CA ASP A 117 -17.62 -21.10 11.55
C ASP A 117 -16.94 -22.48 11.49
N VAL A 118 -15.72 -22.59 11.98
CA VAL A 118 -15.01 -23.84 12.24
C VAL A 118 -14.47 -23.81 13.67
N ILE A 119 -15.05 -24.60 14.57
CA ILE A 119 -14.74 -24.56 16.00
C ILE A 119 -14.35 -25.96 16.49
N ALA A 120 -13.12 -26.11 16.98
CA ALA A 120 -12.63 -27.29 17.68
C ALA A 120 -12.37 -26.92 19.14
N GLU A 121 -13.08 -27.55 20.08
CA GLU A 121 -13.17 -27.07 21.46
C GLU A 121 -13.10 -28.21 22.48
N ILE A 122 -12.25 -28.03 23.49
CA ILE A 122 -12.35 -28.69 24.79
C ILE A 122 -12.58 -27.57 25.81
N SER A 123 -13.68 -27.63 26.58
CA SER A 123 -13.99 -26.59 27.57
C SER A 123 -14.72 -27.14 28.80
N GLY A 124 -14.53 -26.52 29.97
CA GLY A 124 -15.12 -26.97 31.24
C GLY A 124 -14.76 -28.41 31.64
N VAL A 125 -13.59 -28.92 31.20
CA VAL A 125 -13.12 -30.29 31.50
C VAL A 125 -12.21 -30.27 32.73
N SER A 126 -12.48 -31.15 33.71
CA SER A 126 -11.82 -31.10 35.03
C SER A 126 -10.61 -32.01 35.22
N ASP A 127 -10.43 -33.03 34.37
CA ASP A 127 -9.23 -33.87 34.33
C ASP A 127 -9.00 -34.27 32.86
N ILE A 128 -7.86 -33.94 32.26
CA ILE A 128 -7.50 -34.35 30.88
C ILE A 128 -6.26 -35.26 30.96
N ARG A 129 -6.30 -36.43 30.32
CA ARG A 129 -5.16 -37.36 30.33
C ARG A 129 -4.99 -38.15 29.04
N ALA A 130 -3.83 -38.04 28.40
CA ALA A 130 -3.43 -38.80 27.21
C ALA A 130 -2.02 -39.37 27.37
N ASP A 131 -1.87 -40.69 27.26
CA ASP A 131 -0.56 -41.36 27.17
C ASP A 131 0.12 -41.07 25.80
N GLY A 132 -0.69 -40.68 24.80
CA GLY A 132 -0.26 -40.11 23.53
C GLY A 132 -0.44 -38.59 23.47
N ALA A 133 -0.55 -38.04 22.25
CA ALA A 133 -0.75 -36.61 22.03
C ALA A 133 -2.16 -36.13 22.43
N LEU A 134 -2.28 -34.89 22.86
CA LEU A 134 -3.53 -34.12 22.92
C LEU A 134 -3.52 -33.11 21.76
N THR A 135 -4.49 -33.21 20.85
CA THR A 135 -4.58 -32.35 19.67
C THR A 135 -5.96 -31.72 19.55
N VAL A 136 -6.02 -30.39 19.39
CA VAL A 136 -7.22 -29.63 19.05
C VAL A 136 -6.95 -28.85 17.76
N THR A 137 -7.72 -29.08 16.70
CA THR A 137 -7.45 -28.48 15.38
C THR A 137 -8.71 -27.97 14.70
N ALA A 138 -8.71 -26.68 14.36
CA ALA A 138 -9.65 -26.06 13.43
C ALA A 138 -8.94 -25.81 12.09
N THR A 139 -9.59 -26.16 10.97
CA THR A 139 -9.04 -25.93 9.63
C THR A 139 -10.16 -25.53 8.66
N ASP A 140 -10.00 -24.43 7.95
CA ASP A 140 -10.95 -24.01 6.91
C ASP A 140 -10.24 -23.71 5.59
N GLU A 141 -10.58 -24.47 4.54
CA GLU A 141 -9.96 -24.41 3.21
C GLU A 141 -11.03 -24.05 2.16
N ALA A 142 -10.87 -22.95 1.44
CA ALA A 142 -11.78 -22.52 0.38
C ALA A 142 -11.07 -22.26 -0.96
N ASN A 143 -11.73 -22.72 -2.03
CA ASN A 143 -11.48 -22.31 -3.41
C ASN A 143 -12.76 -21.63 -3.92
N ILE A 144 -12.75 -20.31 -4.09
CA ILE A 144 -13.93 -19.53 -4.51
C ILE A 144 -13.70 -18.85 -5.85
N ALA A 145 -14.42 -19.28 -6.89
CA ALA A 145 -14.33 -18.73 -8.24
C ALA A 145 -15.58 -17.92 -8.62
N ALA A 146 -15.39 -16.73 -9.19
CA ALA A 146 -16.45 -15.90 -9.77
C ALA A 146 -16.08 -15.44 -11.19
N GLU A 147 -16.41 -16.23 -12.22
CA GLU A 147 -16.15 -15.88 -13.62
C GLU A 147 -17.35 -15.09 -14.19
N SER A 148 -17.12 -13.95 -14.86
CA SER A 148 -18.20 -13.07 -15.34
C SER A 148 -17.90 -12.42 -16.70
N GLY A 149 -18.48 -12.99 -17.77
CA GLY A 149 -18.15 -12.67 -19.17
C GLY A 149 -19.27 -12.01 -20.00
N VAL A 150 -18.99 -10.87 -20.63
CA VAL A 150 -19.94 -10.08 -21.44
C VAL A 150 -19.46 -9.82 -22.86
N GLY A 151 -20.22 -10.29 -23.86
CA GLY A 151 -19.96 -10.07 -25.29
C GLY A 151 -21.10 -9.33 -26.01
N VAL A 152 -20.89 -8.06 -26.36
CA VAL A 152 -21.93 -7.19 -26.93
C VAL A 152 -21.53 -6.63 -28.30
N LEU A 153 -22.46 -6.67 -29.26
CA LEU A 153 -22.28 -6.15 -30.62
C LEU A 153 -23.51 -5.36 -31.08
N SER A 154 -23.32 -4.14 -31.60
CA SER A 154 -24.45 -3.31 -32.07
C SER A 154 -24.17 -2.61 -33.41
N GLY A 155 -24.96 -2.93 -34.44
CA GLY A 155 -24.75 -2.45 -35.81
C GLY A 155 -25.88 -1.58 -36.38
N GLY A 156 -25.55 -0.35 -36.77
CA GLY A 156 -26.43 0.57 -37.49
C GLY A 156 -27.16 1.56 -36.58
N GLY A 157 -26.49 2.66 -36.23
CA GLY A 157 -26.94 3.59 -35.19
C GLY A 157 -26.84 2.93 -33.82
N GLY A 158 -25.66 2.34 -33.55
CA GLY A 158 -25.45 1.38 -32.48
C GLY A 158 -25.17 2.03 -31.12
N VAL A 159 -25.88 1.56 -30.11
CA VAL A 159 -25.46 1.57 -28.71
C VAL A 159 -25.11 0.13 -28.34
N ALA A 160 -23.92 -0.09 -27.79
CA ALA A 160 -23.51 -1.33 -27.14
C ALA A 160 -23.13 -1.00 -25.68
N ILE A 161 -23.69 -1.74 -24.73
CA ILE A 161 -23.40 -1.59 -23.30
C ILE A 161 -23.08 -2.98 -22.72
N GLY A 162 -21.89 -3.15 -22.16
CA GLY A 162 -21.55 -4.29 -21.32
C GLY A 162 -21.49 -3.89 -19.84
N ALA A 163 -22.02 -4.73 -18.96
CA ALA A 163 -21.86 -4.61 -17.51
C ALA A 163 -21.59 -6.00 -16.95
N ALA A 164 -20.42 -6.22 -16.36
CA ALA A 164 -20.02 -7.50 -15.79
C ALA A 164 -19.61 -7.31 -14.32
N LEU A 165 -20.11 -8.15 -13.44
CA LEU A 165 -19.76 -8.14 -12.01
C LEU A 165 -19.27 -9.54 -11.62
N ALA A 166 -18.12 -9.63 -10.95
CA ALA A 166 -17.62 -10.83 -10.27
C ALA A 166 -17.36 -10.46 -8.81
N ARG A 167 -17.94 -11.22 -7.86
CA ARG A 167 -17.94 -10.83 -6.45
C ARG A 167 -17.82 -12.02 -5.52
N ASN A 168 -16.94 -11.91 -4.54
CA ASN A 168 -16.73 -12.92 -3.50
C ASN A 168 -16.74 -12.25 -2.14
N TYR A 169 -17.50 -12.82 -1.21
CA TYR A 169 -17.66 -12.34 0.16
C TYR A 169 -17.49 -13.53 1.11
N ILE A 170 -16.43 -13.53 1.91
CA ILE A 170 -16.14 -14.51 2.99
C ILE A 170 -16.19 -13.73 4.31
N GLY A 171 -17.03 -14.14 5.26
CA GLY A 171 -17.19 -13.40 6.52
C GLY A 171 -17.96 -12.08 6.39
N TYR A 172 -18.75 -11.89 5.33
CA TYR A 172 -19.68 -10.76 5.18
C TYR A 172 -21.08 -11.22 4.77
N ASP A 173 -22.11 -10.49 5.20
CA ASP A 173 -23.49 -10.70 4.76
C ASP A 173 -23.82 -10.07 3.41
N ALA A 174 -25.06 -10.30 2.93
CA ALA A 174 -25.53 -9.81 1.64
C ALA A 174 -25.73 -8.29 1.54
N ASP A 175 -25.68 -7.55 2.66
CA ASP A 175 -25.69 -6.09 2.74
C ASP A 175 -24.25 -5.52 2.96
N ARG A 176 -23.21 -6.38 2.93
CA ARG A 176 -21.80 -6.12 3.24
C ARG A 176 -21.58 -5.61 4.68
N ASN A 177 -22.35 -6.12 5.64
CA ASN A 177 -21.93 -6.06 7.04
C ASN A 177 -20.89 -7.18 7.28
N ASN A 178 -19.75 -6.85 7.90
CA ASN A 178 -18.79 -7.84 8.37
C ASN A 178 -19.47 -8.73 9.43
N THR A 179 -19.51 -10.04 9.21
CA THR A 179 -19.99 -11.06 10.15
C THR A 179 -18.86 -11.78 10.87
N ASN A 180 -17.66 -11.75 10.29
CA ASN A 180 -16.40 -12.34 10.72
C ASN A 180 -16.47 -13.87 10.91
N ASP A 181 -15.91 -14.61 9.94
CA ASP A 181 -15.87 -16.07 9.94
C ASP A 181 -14.82 -16.60 10.95
N LYS A 182 -15.23 -17.51 11.84
CA LYS A 182 -14.43 -17.91 13.01
C LYS A 182 -13.74 -19.24 12.81
N ILE A 183 -12.40 -19.25 12.86
CA ILE A 183 -11.58 -20.46 12.80
C ILE A 183 -10.90 -20.62 14.16
N HIS A 184 -11.59 -21.27 15.11
CA HIS A 184 -11.25 -21.29 16.53
C HIS A 184 -10.83 -22.68 17.03
N ALA A 185 -9.63 -22.81 17.58
CA ALA A 185 -9.11 -23.99 18.25
C ALA A 185 -8.86 -23.70 19.75
N ILE A 186 -9.63 -24.36 20.63
CA ILE A 186 -9.82 -23.97 22.03
C ILE A 186 -9.52 -25.14 22.97
N LEU A 187 -8.69 -24.90 23.99
CA LEU A 187 -8.39 -25.83 25.07
C LEU A 187 -8.50 -25.13 26.44
N ASP A 188 -9.73 -25.00 26.94
CA ASP A 188 -10.01 -24.57 28.31
C ASP A 188 -10.08 -25.78 29.25
N TYR A 189 -9.34 -25.74 30.37
CA TYR A 189 -9.31 -26.82 31.36
C TYR A 189 -9.41 -26.29 32.80
N SER A 190 -10.01 -27.07 33.70
CA SER A 190 -10.34 -26.65 35.07
C SER A 190 -9.65 -27.46 36.19
N GLY A 191 -8.80 -28.42 35.82
CA GLY A 191 -8.01 -29.27 36.72
C GLY A 191 -6.88 -29.95 35.94
N ASP A 192 -6.31 -31.05 36.44
CA ASP A 192 -5.05 -31.60 35.92
C ASP A 192 -5.12 -31.98 34.42
N LEU A 193 -4.11 -31.54 33.65
CA LEU A 193 -3.84 -31.92 32.26
C LEU A 193 -2.50 -32.66 32.19
N ASP A 194 -2.51 -33.92 31.74
CA ASP A 194 -1.31 -34.74 31.55
C ASP A 194 -1.30 -35.39 30.15
N ALA A 195 -0.38 -34.99 29.29
CA ALA A 195 -0.32 -35.42 27.89
C ALA A 195 1.10 -35.84 27.46
N GLY A 196 1.19 -36.71 26.44
CA GLY A 196 2.46 -37.05 25.80
C GLY A 196 3.05 -35.89 24.95
N SER A 197 2.18 -35.03 24.42
CA SER A 197 2.47 -33.74 23.78
C SER A 197 1.16 -32.96 23.65
N VAL A 198 1.20 -31.64 23.48
CA VAL A 198 -0.02 -30.81 23.30
C VAL A 198 0.07 -29.98 22.01
N THR A 199 -1.01 -29.93 21.24
CA THR A 199 -1.07 -29.20 19.97
C THR A 199 -2.44 -28.55 19.81
N VAL A 200 -2.50 -27.23 19.71
CA VAL A 200 -3.73 -26.46 19.45
C VAL A 200 -3.51 -25.60 18.21
N THR A 201 -4.24 -25.87 17.12
CA THR A 201 -3.96 -25.25 15.80
C THR A 201 -5.21 -24.72 15.12
N ALA A 202 -5.16 -23.48 14.67
CA ALA A 202 -6.16 -22.86 13.79
C ALA A 202 -5.51 -22.50 12.45
N ASP A 203 -6.08 -22.99 11.34
CA ASP A 203 -5.53 -22.85 9.98
C ASP A 203 -6.62 -22.37 9.01
N GLU A 204 -6.43 -21.18 8.44
CA GLU A 204 -7.28 -20.56 7.42
C GLU A 204 -6.54 -20.55 6.07
N LYS A 205 -7.23 -20.99 5.01
CA LYS A 205 -6.78 -20.86 3.61
C LYS A 205 -7.95 -20.53 2.69
N SER A 206 -8.10 -19.27 2.31
CA SER A 206 -9.10 -18.84 1.33
C SER A 206 -8.47 -18.33 0.05
N LEU A 207 -8.45 -19.17 -0.99
CA LEU A 207 -8.11 -18.77 -2.36
C LEU A 207 -9.34 -18.27 -3.10
N ILE A 208 -9.30 -17.00 -3.55
CA ILE A 208 -10.32 -16.35 -4.36
C ILE A 208 -9.80 -16.10 -5.79
N ASP A 209 -10.58 -16.54 -6.78
CA ASP A 209 -10.37 -16.27 -8.22
C ASP A 209 -11.57 -15.47 -8.76
N SER A 210 -11.31 -14.33 -9.40
CA SER A 210 -12.36 -13.41 -9.86
C SER A 210 -12.00 -12.72 -11.19
N ASP A 211 -12.19 -13.45 -12.31
CA ASP A 211 -12.15 -12.95 -13.69
C ASP A 211 -13.47 -12.28 -14.10
N VAL A 212 -13.40 -10.99 -14.44
CA VAL A 212 -14.50 -10.21 -15.02
C VAL A 212 -14.11 -9.54 -16.34
N GLY A 213 -14.68 -10.03 -17.45
CA GLY A 213 -14.36 -9.59 -18.80
C GLY A 213 -15.56 -9.04 -19.56
N ALA A 214 -15.46 -7.83 -20.12
CA ALA A 214 -16.49 -7.26 -21.00
C ALA A 214 -15.94 -6.70 -22.32
N GLY A 215 -16.66 -6.91 -23.43
CA GLY A 215 -16.46 -6.26 -24.73
C GLY A 215 -17.77 -5.76 -25.33
N SER A 216 -17.80 -4.54 -25.89
CA SER A 216 -19.05 -3.91 -26.36
C SER A 216 -18.90 -3.06 -27.62
N MET A 217 -18.70 -3.71 -28.76
CA MET A 217 -18.37 -3.03 -30.02
C MET A 217 -19.60 -2.48 -30.78
N ALA A 218 -19.59 -1.18 -31.10
CA ALA A 218 -20.70 -0.43 -31.70
C ALA A 218 -20.33 0.34 -32.98
N VAL A 219 -21.06 0.14 -34.09
CA VAL A 219 -20.68 0.64 -35.43
C VAL A 219 -21.86 1.26 -36.21
N ALA A 220 -21.68 2.44 -36.83
CA ALA A 220 -22.75 3.19 -37.52
C ALA A 220 -22.44 3.60 -39.00
N TYR A 221 -23.49 3.89 -39.80
CA TYR A 221 -23.41 4.02 -41.28
C TYR A 221 -24.52 4.91 -41.91
N GLU A 222 -24.31 5.49 -43.12
CA GLU A 222 -24.86 6.82 -43.52
C GLU A 222 -25.48 7.00 -44.93
N ALA A 223 -26.13 8.17 -45.14
CA ALA A 223 -25.87 9.09 -46.27
C ALA A 223 -26.59 10.47 -46.22
N PHE A 224 -27.66 10.65 -45.43
CA PHE A 224 -28.41 11.91 -45.32
C PHE A 224 -29.14 12.00 -43.96
N GLY A 225 -28.39 12.33 -42.90
CA GLY A 225 -28.93 12.53 -41.56
C GLY A 225 -27.86 12.91 -40.54
N LEU A 226 -28.24 12.91 -39.26
CA LEU A 226 -27.31 12.89 -38.13
C LEU A 226 -27.02 11.42 -37.79
N THR A 227 -25.77 11.05 -37.54
CA THR A 227 -25.42 9.68 -37.08
C THR A 227 -24.63 9.75 -35.78
N ALA A 228 -25.00 8.90 -34.82
CA ALA A 228 -24.30 8.73 -33.56
C ALA A 228 -24.02 7.23 -33.30
N THR A 229 -23.04 6.95 -32.44
CA THR A 229 -22.70 5.63 -31.92
C THR A 229 -22.29 5.74 -30.45
N VAL A 230 -22.51 4.69 -29.65
CA VAL A 230 -22.03 4.59 -28.26
C VAL A 230 -21.53 3.17 -27.99
N SER A 231 -20.31 3.06 -27.47
CA SER A 231 -19.83 1.88 -26.74
C SER A 231 -19.64 2.26 -25.28
N ALA A 232 -20.00 1.37 -24.36
CA ALA A 232 -19.76 1.53 -22.93
C ALA A 232 -19.55 0.17 -22.26
N ASN A 233 -18.51 0.04 -21.43
CA ASN A 233 -18.33 -1.05 -20.48
C ASN A 233 -18.16 -0.52 -19.07
N GLY A 234 -18.73 -1.23 -18.11
CA GLY A 234 -18.22 -1.30 -16.75
C GLY A 234 -17.93 -2.75 -16.38
N VAL A 235 -16.79 -3.01 -15.77
CA VAL A 235 -16.50 -4.27 -15.07
C VAL A 235 -16.09 -3.98 -13.63
N GLU A 236 -16.48 -4.85 -12.72
CA GLU A 236 -16.15 -4.77 -11.29
C GLU A 236 -15.85 -6.17 -10.76
N SER A 237 -14.60 -6.38 -10.36
CA SER A 237 -14.13 -7.49 -9.54
C SER A 237 -14.14 -6.99 -8.09
N SER A 238 -14.69 -7.75 -7.15
CA SER A 238 -14.91 -7.29 -5.78
C SER A 238 -14.86 -8.43 -4.78
N ASN A 239 -13.74 -8.52 -4.06
CA ASN A 239 -13.39 -9.65 -3.21
C ASN A 239 -13.15 -9.15 -1.78
N TYR A 240 -13.79 -9.80 -0.83
CA TYR A 240 -13.84 -9.37 0.57
C TYR A 240 -13.71 -10.59 1.47
N VAL A 241 -12.68 -10.62 2.31
CA VAL A 241 -12.40 -11.66 3.30
C VAL A 241 -12.32 -11.02 4.69
N SER A 242 -12.99 -11.59 5.69
CA SER A 242 -12.75 -11.24 7.08
C SER A 242 -12.90 -12.44 7.99
N THR A 243 -11.81 -12.78 8.67
CA THR A 243 -11.69 -13.95 9.55
C THR A 243 -11.18 -13.58 10.96
N ASP A 244 -11.48 -14.45 11.91
CA ASP A 244 -11.03 -14.42 13.31
C ASP A 244 -10.42 -15.80 13.59
N VAL A 245 -9.12 -15.90 13.32
CA VAL A 245 -8.32 -17.13 13.41
C VAL A 245 -7.68 -17.17 14.80
N ALA A 246 -8.17 -18.05 15.68
CA ALA A 246 -7.78 -18.07 17.07
C ALA A 246 -7.36 -19.48 17.54
N ALA A 247 -6.18 -19.60 18.14
CA ALA A 247 -5.69 -20.85 18.75
C ALA A 247 -5.23 -20.60 20.18
N TYR A 248 -5.84 -21.21 21.19
CA TYR A 248 -5.47 -20.91 22.58
C TYR A 248 -5.66 -22.03 23.61
N ILE A 249 -4.89 -21.92 24.70
CA ILE A 249 -4.95 -22.75 25.91
C ILE A 249 -5.23 -21.85 27.11
N ASN A 250 -6.16 -22.27 27.99
CA ASN A 250 -6.56 -21.49 29.16
C ASN A 250 -6.81 -22.36 30.41
N GLY A 251 -6.28 -21.95 31.57
CA GLY A 251 -6.47 -22.63 32.85
C GLY A 251 -7.52 -21.96 33.74
N GLU A 252 -8.69 -22.57 33.95
CA GLU A 252 -9.77 -21.95 34.75
C GLU A 252 -9.48 -21.85 36.26
N THR A 253 -8.45 -22.53 36.81
CA THR A 253 -8.17 -22.51 38.25
C THR A 253 -6.67 -22.55 38.61
N SER A 254 -6.30 -21.77 39.63
CA SER A 254 -4.94 -21.64 40.20
C SER A 254 -4.37 -22.91 40.84
N SER A 255 -5.07 -24.04 40.77
CA SER A 255 -4.71 -25.32 41.40
C SER A 255 -4.61 -26.49 40.40
N ALA A 256 -4.59 -26.20 39.09
CA ALA A 256 -4.59 -27.18 38.01
C ALA A 256 -3.17 -27.41 37.46
N HIS A 257 -2.68 -28.65 37.50
CA HIS A 257 -1.34 -28.96 36.97
C HIS A 257 -1.37 -29.18 35.46
N PHE A 258 -0.59 -28.42 34.69
CA PHE A 258 -0.35 -28.70 33.26
C PHE A 258 0.96 -29.49 33.11
N THR A 259 0.90 -30.66 32.48
CA THR A 259 2.04 -31.57 32.26
C THR A 259 2.07 -32.07 30.82
N SER A 260 3.20 -31.90 30.15
CA SER A 260 3.48 -32.44 28.82
C SER A 260 4.81 -33.21 28.81
N ALA A 261 4.79 -34.49 28.45
CA ALA A 261 6.00 -35.33 28.31
C ALA A 261 6.74 -35.12 26.96
N GLY A 262 6.44 -34.01 26.28
CA GLY A 262 6.94 -33.63 24.96
C GLY A 262 6.56 -32.19 24.62
N ASP A 263 6.63 -31.83 23.34
CA ASP A 263 6.40 -30.46 22.88
C ASP A 263 4.96 -29.97 23.13
N VAL A 264 4.83 -28.65 23.31
CA VAL A 264 3.56 -27.92 23.36
C VAL A 264 3.58 -26.86 22.26
N THR A 265 2.57 -26.89 21.39
CA THR A 265 2.43 -25.94 20.27
C THR A 265 1.04 -25.34 20.26
N VAL A 266 0.96 -24.02 20.18
CA VAL A 266 -0.27 -23.25 19.97
C VAL A 266 -0.05 -22.33 18.78
N GLU A 267 -0.79 -22.53 17.69
CA GLU A 267 -0.49 -21.88 16.40
C GLU A 267 -1.76 -21.44 15.68
N ALA A 268 -1.81 -20.16 15.29
CA ALA A 268 -2.83 -19.61 14.41
C ALA A 268 -2.18 -19.21 13.07
N SER A 269 -2.77 -19.60 11.94
CA SER A 269 -2.20 -19.37 10.61
C SER A 269 -3.27 -18.93 9.62
N ASP A 270 -2.99 -17.88 8.85
CA ASP A 270 -3.88 -17.31 7.82
C ASP A 270 -3.13 -17.13 6.49
N ASP A 271 -3.59 -17.81 5.45
CA ASP A 271 -3.02 -17.83 4.09
C ASP A 271 -4.16 -17.57 3.10
N SER A 272 -4.72 -16.37 3.23
CA SER A 272 -5.83 -15.83 2.42
C SER A 272 -5.29 -15.12 1.17
N GLN A 273 -5.73 -15.55 -0.02
CA GLN A 273 -5.17 -15.12 -1.31
C GLN A 273 -6.29 -14.64 -2.26
N ILE A 274 -6.10 -13.49 -2.89
CA ILE A 274 -7.07 -12.89 -3.82
C ILE A 274 -6.43 -12.63 -5.18
N LEU A 275 -6.92 -13.33 -6.22
CA LEU A 275 -6.58 -13.10 -7.62
C LEU A 275 -7.75 -12.40 -8.33
N ALA A 276 -7.57 -11.13 -8.71
CA ALA A 276 -8.66 -10.26 -9.18
C ALA A 276 -8.37 -9.66 -10.56
N VAL A 277 -8.90 -10.27 -11.62
CA VAL A 277 -8.68 -9.84 -13.01
C VAL A 277 -9.91 -9.10 -13.57
N ALA A 278 -9.74 -7.84 -13.95
CA ALA A 278 -10.78 -6.97 -14.47
C ALA A 278 -10.43 -6.39 -15.86
N GLY A 279 -11.22 -6.74 -16.89
CA GLY A 279 -10.95 -6.37 -18.29
C GLY A 279 -12.12 -5.69 -19.01
N ALA A 280 -11.99 -4.39 -19.34
CA ALA A 280 -12.99 -3.61 -20.09
C ALA A 280 -12.52 -3.21 -21.50
N ALA A 281 -13.10 -3.82 -22.55
CA ALA A 281 -12.59 -3.75 -23.93
C ALA A 281 -13.55 -3.29 -25.07
N THR A 282 -14.73 -2.72 -24.76
CA THR A 282 -15.44 -1.67 -25.54
C THR A 282 -15.53 -1.81 -27.09
N LEU A 283 -15.71 -0.67 -27.79
CA LEU A 283 -15.15 -0.18 -29.07
C LEU A 283 -16.22 0.59 -29.88
N ALA A 284 -15.95 1.83 -30.32
CA ALA A 284 -16.93 2.69 -30.99
C ALA A 284 -16.56 3.07 -32.44
N PHE A 285 -17.56 3.21 -33.32
CA PHE A 285 -17.34 3.61 -34.72
C PHE A 285 -18.52 4.32 -35.42
N ALA A 286 -18.25 5.38 -36.16
CA ALA A 286 -19.20 6.18 -36.94
C ALA A 286 -18.70 6.44 -38.39
N TRP A 287 -19.52 7.12 -39.21
CA TRP A 287 -19.21 7.56 -40.59
C TRP A 287 -20.27 8.60 -41.04
N GLY A 288 -20.06 9.42 -42.09
CA GLY A 288 -20.74 10.72 -42.25
C GLY A 288 -21.31 11.25 -43.59
N ALA A 289 -22.26 12.19 -43.45
CA ALA A 289 -22.75 13.13 -44.48
C ALA A 289 -23.35 14.49 -44.02
N ALA A 290 -23.82 14.67 -42.77
CA ALA A 290 -24.31 15.97 -42.24
C ALA A 290 -24.04 16.31 -40.74
N GLY A 291 -23.79 15.35 -39.83
CA GLY A 291 -23.24 15.58 -38.49
C GLY A 291 -23.01 14.29 -37.65
N SER A 292 -21.91 14.23 -36.88
CA SER A 292 -21.49 13.04 -36.08
C SER A 292 -21.78 13.11 -34.59
N GLY A 293 -21.86 11.93 -33.97
CA GLY A 293 -21.36 11.65 -32.62
C GLY A 293 -20.62 10.31 -32.55
N SER A 294 -19.55 10.21 -31.76
CA SER A 294 -19.09 8.92 -31.20
C SER A 294 -18.72 9.05 -29.73
N LEU A 295 -19.00 8.01 -28.97
CA LEU A 295 -18.63 7.87 -27.56
C LEU A 295 -18.15 6.44 -27.33
N SER A 296 -17.01 6.30 -26.67
CA SER A 296 -16.52 5.02 -26.14
C SER A 296 -16.10 5.22 -24.70
N LEU A 297 -16.58 4.38 -23.80
CA LEU A 297 -16.28 4.42 -22.38
C LEU A 297 -15.88 3.03 -21.89
N GLY A 298 -14.69 2.87 -21.34
CA GLY A 298 -14.28 1.69 -20.58
C GLY A 298 -14.09 2.06 -19.12
N VAL A 299 -14.71 1.33 -18.21
CA VAL A 299 -14.43 1.38 -16.77
C VAL A 299 -14.08 -0.02 -16.30
N SER A 300 -12.95 -0.16 -15.61
CA SER A 300 -12.49 -1.39 -14.97
C SER A 300 -12.17 -1.11 -13.50
N LEU A 301 -12.73 -1.92 -12.60
CA LEU A 301 -12.50 -1.84 -11.17
C LEU A 301 -12.10 -3.23 -10.65
N ALA A 302 -10.97 -3.33 -9.97
CA ALA A 302 -10.61 -4.44 -9.10
C ALA A 302 -10.56 -3.91 -7.66
N ARG A 303 -11.27 -4.54 -6.72
CA ARG A 303 -11.42 -4.05 -5.34
C ARG A 303 -11.35 -5.20 -4.36
N ASN A 304 -10.30 -5.23 -3.56
CA ASN A 304 -9.92 -6.36 -2.73
C ASN A 304 -9.63 -5.89 -1.30
N GLU A 305 -10.12 -6.63 -0.31
CA GLU A 305 -10.03 -6.30 1.11
C GLU A 305 -9.91 -7.61 1.90
N ILE A 306 -8.84 -7.73 2.68
CA ILE A 306 -8.62 -8.80 3.66
C ILE A 306 -8.60 -8.13 5.04
N ASP A 307 -9.54 -8.48 5.92
CA ASP A 307 -9.74 -7.89 7.26
C ASP A 307 -9.67 -9.02 8.31
N ASN A 308 -8.48 -9.61 8.44
CA ASN A 308 -8.23 -10.87 9.14
C ASN A 308 -7.48 -10.63 10.45
N ASN A 309 -7.93 -11.27 11.53
CA ASN A 309 -7.34 -11.16 12.86
C ASN A 309 -6.78 -12.52 13.27
N VAL A 310 -5.46 -12.61 13.46
CA VAL A 310 -4.76 -13.87 13.74
C VAL A 310 -4.18 -13.83 15.14
N ASN A 311 -4.73 -14.64 16.06
CA ASN A 311 -4.40 -14.56 17.47
C ASN A 311 -4.06 -15.93 18.05
N SER A 312 -2.92 -16.07 18.71
CA SER A 312 -2.61 -17.25 19.52
C SER A 312 -2.18 -16.87 20.93
N TRP A 313 -2.63 -17.63 21.92
CA TRP A 313 -2.22 -17.37 23.30
C TRP A 313 -2.27 -18.58 24.25
N ILE A 314 -1.51 -18.45 25.33
CA ILE A 314 -1.57 -19.32 26.50
C ILE A 314 -1.82 -18.43 27.72
N GLN A 315 -2.78 -18.80 28.57
CA GLN A 315 -3.15 -18.05 29.78
C GLN A 315 -3.42 -18.96 31.00
N ASP A 316 -3.17 -18.42 32.20
CA ASP A 316 -3.53 -18.98 33.51
C ASP A 316 -2.94 -20.37 33.82
N ILE A 317 -1.71 -20.65 33.35
CA ILE A 317 -0.96 -21.87 33.69
C ILE A 317 -0.24 -21.71 35.04
N VAL A 318 -1.02 -21.72 36.13
CA VAL A 318 -0.60 -21.37 37.51
C VAL A 318 -0.71 -22.55 38.48
N THR A 319 0.17 -22.62 39.50
CA THR A 319 0.21 -23.74 40.47
C THR A 319 0.40 -23.27 41.93
N ASP A 320 -0.72 -23.04 42.65
CA ASP A 320 -0.80 -22.59 44.06
C ASP A 320 0.03 -23.43 45.07
N ASP A 321 0.27 -24.71 44.77
CA ASP A 321 0.89 -25.66 45.72
C ASP A 321 2.43 -25.73 45.66
N GLY A 322 3.04 -25.02 44.71
CA GLY A 322 4.48 -24.91 44.53
C GLY A 322 5.13 -26.01 43.67
N GLY A 323 4.36 -26.88 43.02
CA GLY A 323 4.83 -27.72 41.91
C GLY A 323 4.49 -27.09 40.56
N ALA A 324 5.43 -26.36 39.96
CA ALA A 324 5.21 -25.68 38.67
C ALA A 324 4.79 -26.64 37.54
N SER A 325 3.96 -26.14 36.61
CA SER A 325 3.57 -26.85 35.38
C SER A 325 4.80 -27.22 34.55
N THR A 326 4.80 -28.40 33.93
CA THR A 326 6.00 -29.02 33.32
C THR A 326 5.82 -29.37 31.84
N ILE A 327 6.85 -29.07 31.05
CA ILE A 327 6.94 -29.39 29.63
C ILE A 327 8.34 -30.01 29.38
N ASP A 328 8.40 -31.33 29.16
CA ASP A 328 9.65 -32.06 28.91
C ASP A 328 10.23 -31.75 27.50
N GLY A 329 9.43 -31.17 26.60
CA GLY A 329 9.83 -30.70 25.27
C GLY A 329 10.02 -29.19 25.20
N ASN A 330 9.71 -28.61 24.03
CA ASN A 330 9.69 -27.17 23.80
C ASN A 330 8.27 -26.60 23.99
N LEU A 331 8.18 -25.29 24.19
CA LEU A 331 6.95 -24.51 24.18
C LEU A 331 6.97 -23.53 23.01
N VAL A 332 5.95 -23.57 22.14
CA VAL A 332 5.80 -22.68 20.98
C VAL A 332 4.41 -22.04 20.98
N VAL A 333 4.35 -20.72 20.89
CA VAL A 333 3.14 -19.94 20.62
C VAL A 333 3.37 -19.07 19.38
N ALA A 334 2.67 -19.34 18.28
CA ALA A 334 2.91 -18.72 16.99
C ALA A 334 1.63 -18.12 16.37
N ALA A 335 1.73 -16.97 15.71
CA ALA A 335 0.66 -16.41 14.89
C ALA A 335 1.24 -15.92 13.56
N ASN A 336 0.81 -16.52 12.45
CA ASN A 336 1.38 -16.30 11.12
C ASN A 336 0.27 -15.80 10.17
N SER A 337 0.53 -14.74 9.42
CA SER A 337 -0.39 -14.24 8.40
C SER A 337 0.38 -13.90 7.12
N THR A 338 0.05 -14.56 6.02
CA THR A 338 0.71 -14.40 4.72
C THR A 338 -0.29 -14.01 3.61
N PRO A 339 -0.99 -12.87 3.73
CA PRO A 339 -2.10 -12.55 2.84
C PRO A 339 -1.64 -11.93 1.52
N GLU A 340 -2.11 -12.49 0.39
CA GLU A 340 -1.72 -12.11 -0.98
C GLU A 340 -2.88 -11.45 -1.74
N ILE A 341 -2.64 -10.34 -2.43
CA ILE A 341 -3.62 -9.71 -3.33
C ILE A 341 -2.97 -9.30 -4.66
N ASP A 342 -3.28 -10.02 -5.74
CA ASP A 342 -2.96 -9.63 -7.12
C ASP A 342 -4.18 -9.03 -7.83
N ALA A 343 -4.04 -7.79 -8.32
CA ALA A 343 -5.12 -6.99 -8.88
C ALA A 343 -4.80 -6.42 -10.26
N ASP A 344 -5.25 -7.13 -11.28
CA ASP A 344 -5.07 -6.83 -12.70
C ASP A 344 -6.28 -6.02 -13.21
N SER A 345 -6.12 -4.73 -13.55
CA SER A 345 -7.23 -3.84 -13.94
C SER A 345 -6.94 -3.10 -15.25
N VAL A 346 -7.58 -3.54 -16.34
CA VAL A 346 -7.30 -3.07 -17.70
C VAL A 346 -8.55 -2.48 -18.35
N ALA A 347 -8.56 -1.15 -18.50
CA ALA A 347 -9.60 -0.42 -19.22
C ALA A 347 -9.09 0.16 -20.54
N VAL A 348 -9.76 -0.13 -21.65
CA VAL A 348 -9.36 0.34 -22.97
C VAL A 348 -10.53 0.83 -23.83
N SER A 349 -10.21 1.74 -24.74
CA SER A 349 -10.72 1.81 -26.13
C SER A 349 -12.08 2.46 -26.42
N VAL A 350 -12.45 2.62 -27.71
CA VAL A 350 -11.86 3.50 -28.76
C VAL A 350 -12.99 3.76 -29.79
N ALA A 351 -13.63 4.92 -29.70
CA ALA A 351 -13.53 6.02 -30.68
C ALA A 351 -13.39 5.77 -32.22
N ALA A 352 -14.36 6.25 -33.03
CA ALA A 352 -14.25 6.58 -34.48
C ALA A 352 -15.59 7.24 -35.01
N GLY A 353 -15.77 8.08 -36.05
CA GLY A 353 -14.92 8.81 -37.04
C GLY A 353 -15.73 9.30 -38.28
N TYR A 354 -15.92 10.63 -38.51
CA TYR A 354 -17.02 11.12 -39.41
C TYR A 354 -16.75 12.43 -40.18
N ALA A 355 -17.21 12.53 -41.44
CA ALA A 355 -17.32 13.81 -42.17
C ALA A 355 -18.31 13.77 -43.34
N ARG A 356 -18.84 14.95 -43.76
CA ARG A 356 -18.77 15.37 -45.20
C ARG A 356 -19.13 16.84 -45.46
N ASN A 357 -20.19 17.34 -44.84
CA ASN A 357 -20.70 18.72 -45.03
C ASN A 357 -21.02 19.44 -43.69
N GLY A 358 -20.74 18.79 -42.56
CA GLY A 358 -21.06 19.28 -41.21
C GLY A 358 -20.04 18.78 -40.19
N ALA A 359 -20.35 18.95 -38.91
CA ALA A 359 -19.40 18.74 -37.81
C ALA A 359 -19.20 17.25 -37.43
N SER A 360 -18.10 16.96 -36.73
CA SER A 360 -17.97 15.77 -35.89
C SER A 360 -17.69 16.16 -34.44
N LEU A 361 -18.30 15.42 -33.52
CA LEU A 361 -18.05 15.44 -32.09
C LEU A 361 -17.73 14.01 -31.68
N SER A 362 -16.69 13.80 -30.88
CA SER A 362 -16.24 12.45 -30.58
C SER A 362 -15.36 12.38 -29.34
N PHE A 363 -15.54 11.32 -28.57
CA PHE A 363 -15.04 11.17 -27.21
C PHE A 363 -14.59 9.73 -26.94
N SER A 364 -13.46 9.57 -26.26
CA SER A 364 -13.07 8.34 -25.57
C SER A 364 -12.72 8.61 -24.12
N GLY A 365 -13.13 7.71 -23.23
CA GLY A 365 -12.69 7.65 -21.85
C GLY A 365 -12.35 6.21 -21.49
N ALA A 366 -11.20 5.99 -20.86
CA ALA A 366 -10.87 4.75 -20.20
C ALA A 366 -10.40 5.06 -18.77
N GLY A 367 -11.03 4.43 -17.79
CA GLY A 367 -10.64 4.51 -16.37
C GLY A 367 -10.44 3.10 -15.83
N ALA A 368 -9.23 2.81 -15.38
CA ALA A 368 -8.90 1.59 -14.64
C ALA A 368 -8.55 1.94 -13.19
N GLU A 369 -9.06 1.13 -12.27
CA GLU A 369 -8.83 1.24 -10.83
C GLU A 369 -8.48 -0.16 -10.30
N ALA A 370 -7.40 -0.27 -9.53
CA ALA A 370 -7.19 -1.34 -8.56
C ALA A 370 -7.14 -0.71 -7.16
N SER A 371 -7.77 -1.36 -6.19
CA SER A 371 -7.79 -0.93 -4.80
C SER A 371 -7.67 -2.15 -3.89
N ASN A 372 -6.51 -2.32 -3.28
CA ASN A 372 -6.17 -3.46 -2.42
C ASN A 372 -5.96 -2.97 -1.00
N ALA A 373 -6.54 -3.66 -0.02
CA ALA A 373 -6.39 -3.33 1.39
C ALA A 373 -6.21 -4.58 2.25
N ILE A 374 -5.29 -4.51 3.20
CA ILE A 374 -5.08 -5.51 4.24
C ILE A 374 -5.21 -4.82 5.61
N TYR A 375 -6.12 -5.36 6.43
CA TYR A 375 -6.56 -4.86 7.73
C TYR A 375 -6.56 -5.97 8.79
N GLY A 376 -6.60 -5.57 10.06
CA GLY A 376 -6.64 -6.49 11.21
C GLY A 376 -5.42 -6.38 12.13
N GLY A 377 -4.86 -7.52 12.53
CA GLY A 377 -3.70 -7.61 13.42
C GLY A 377 -3.29 -9.06 13.72
N THR A 378 -2.00 -9.29 13.97
CA THR A 378 -1.42 -10.63 14.21
C THR A 378 -0.66 -10.67 15.53
N LYS A 379 -1.06 -11.56 16.45
CA LYS A 379 -0.67 -11.51 17.87
C LYS A 379 -0.41 -12.89 18.48
N ALA A 380 0.73 -13.07 19.14
CA ALA A 380 1.09 -14.29 19.87
C ALA A 380 1.45 -13.95 21.33
N ARG A 381 0.85 -14.64 22.32
CA ARG A 381 1.01 -14.30 23.76
C ARG A 381 1.25 -15.48 24.69
N ILE A 382 2.07 -15.26 25.73
CA ILE A 382 2.06 -16.07 26.96
C ILE A 382 1.75 -15.14 28.13
N ILE A 383 0.69 -15.44 28.89
CA ILE A 383 0.13 -14.56 29.93
C ILE A 383 -0.07 -15.39 31.22
N ASP A 384 0.09 -14.78 32.39
CA ASP A 384 -0.33 -15.30 33.72
C ASP A 384 0.09 -16.77 33.98
N GLY A 385 1.33 -17.02 34.42
CA GLY A 385 1.80 -18.41 34.56
C GLY A 385 3.07 -18.67 35.39
N SER A 386 3.23 -19.95 35.76
CA SER A 386 4.33 -20.51 36.55
C SER A 386 4.86 -21.79 35.88
N ILE A 387 5.75 -21.62 34.89
CA ILE A 387 6.05 -22.64 33.87
C ILE A 387 7.51 -23.16 33.99
N ASN A 388 7.71 -24.47 33.84
CA ASN A 388 9.02 -25.11 33.69
C ASN A 388 9.09 -25.92 32.37
N VAL A 389 9.97 -25.50 31.46
CA VAL A 389 10.20 -26.14 30.16
C VAL A 389 11.63 -26.70 30.12
N ASP A 390 11.82 -27.96 29.73
CA ASP A 390 13.17 -28.55 29.62
C ASP A 390 13.85 -28.18 28.29
N GLY A 391 13.08 -27.86 27.24
CA GLY A 391 13.53 -27.32 25.96
C GLY A 391 13.51 -25.79 25.87
N ASN A 392 13.29 -25.28 24.65
CA ASN A 392 13.14 -23.85 24.36
C ASN A 392 11.72 -23.34 24.65
N VAL A 393 11.59 -22.02 24.79
CA VAL A 393 10.32 -21.29 24.80
C VAL A 393 10.36 -20.26 23.66
N THR A 394 9.42 -20.33 22.72
CA THR A 394 9.31 -19.41 21.58
C THR A 394 7.91 -18.80 21.51
N THR A 395 7.83 -17.47 21.51
CA THR A 395 6.63 -16.71 21.14
C THR A 395 6.93 -15.95 19.85
N SER A 396 6.20 -16.19 18.77
CA SER A 396 6.52 -15.61 17.45
C SER A 396 5.30 -15.09 16.70
N VAL A 397 5.42 -13.90 16.10
CA VAL A 397 4.50 -13.42 15.06
C VAL A 397 5.24 -13.20 13.74
N LEU A 398 4.60 -13.59 12.64
CA LEU A 398 5.09 -13.43 11.27
C LEU A 398 3.98 -12.81 10.40
N PHE A 399 4.33 -11.77 9.65
CA PHE A 399 3.43 -11.09 8.72
C PHE A 399 4.15 -10.87 7.39
N GLU A 400 3.69 -11.55 6.33
CA GLU A 400 4.28 -11.51 4.99
C GLU A 400 3.22 -11.09 3.94
N PRO A 401 2.74 -9.82 3.95
CA PRO A 401 1.71 -9.35 3.01
C PRO A 401 2.30 -8.92 1.64
N ASP A 402 1.69 -9.37 0.54
CA ASP A 402 1.97 -8.90 -0.83
C ASP A 402 0.72 -8.24 -1.43
N LEU A 403 0.85 -6.97 -1.83
CA LEU A 403 -0.19 -6.24 -2.58
C LEU A 403 0.35 -5.82 -3.95
N SER A 404 -0.03 -6.58 -4.98
CA SER A 404 0.30 -6.33 -6.37
C SER A 404 -0.89 -5.67 -7.12
N ALA A 405 -0.62 -4.55 -7.81
CA ALA A 405 -1.64 -3.78 -8.52
C ALA A 405 -1.15 -3.33 -9.91
N TYR A 406 -1.66 -3.98 -10.97
CA TYR A 406 -1.36 -3.65 -12.37
C TYR A 406 -2.54 -2.93 -13.02
N VAL A 407 -2.40 -1.62 -13.27
CA VAL A 407 -3.52 -0.76 -13.67
C VAL A 407 -3.27 -0.05 -15.00
N VAL A 408 -3.95 -0.48 -16.07
CA VAL A 408 -3.75 0.05 -17.43
C VAL A 408 -5.01 0.71 -17.96
N GLY A 409 -5.01 2.05 -18.00
CA GLY A 409 -6.14 2.88 -18.43
C GLY A 409 -5.84 3.66 -19.70
N VAL A 410 -6.37 3.22 -20.86
CA VAL A 410 -5.92 3.73 -22.17
C VAL A 410 -7.05 4.19 -23.11
N SER A 411 -6.76 5.28 -23.84
CA SER A 411 -7.06 5.53 -25.28
C SER A 411 -8.42 6.21 -25.63
N TYR A 412 -8.73 6.60 -26.88
CA TYR A 412 -7.93 7.28 -27.93
C TYR A 412 -8.86 7.85 -29.03
N ALA A 413 -8.90 9.17 -29.17
CA ALA A 413 -8.97 10.01 -30.39
C ALA A 413 -9.99 9.87 -31.55
N ILE A 414 -10.70 10.98 -31.83
CA ILE A 414 -11.48 11.32 -33.06
C ILE A 414 -12.11 12.71 -32.94
N GLY A 415 -12.46 13.50 -33.98
CA GLY A 415 -12.03 13.45 -35.39
C GLY A 415 -13.05 13.77 -36.51
N ALA A 416 -12.55 14.53 -37.50
CA ALA A 416 -13.09 14.87 -38.85
C ALA A 416 -14.35 15.77 -38.95
N GLY A 417 -14.74 16.18 -40.17
CA GLY A 417 -15.86 17.11 -40.42
C GLY A 417 -15.43 18.52 -40.84
N GLN A 418 -16.39 19.44 -41.05
CA GLN A 418 -16.12 20.88 -41.33
C GLN A 418 -15.75 21.69 -40.07
N GLN A 419 -16.02 21.08 -38.93
CA GLN A 419 -15.67 21.45 -37.55
C GLN A 419 -15.52 20.06 -36.89
N GLY A 420 -14.38 19.71 -36.28
CA GLY A 420 -14.15 18.34 -35.83
C GLY A 420 -13.38 18.28 -34.54
N LEU A 421 -14.13 18.18 -33.45
CA LEU A 421 -13.64 18.04 -32.09
C LEU A 421 -13.12 16.63 -31.85
N GLY A 422 -12.08 16.52 -31.04
CA GLY A 422 -11.82 15.32 -30.25
C GLY A 422 -11.60 15.58 -28.78
N VAL A 423 -11.83 14.53 -28.00
CA VAL A 423 -11.50 14.44 -26.57
C VAL A 423 -11.07 13.00 -26.29
N SER A 424 -9.96 12.82 -25.58
CA SER A 424 -9.58 11.54 -25.00
C SER A 424 -9.15 11.74 -23.55
N ILE A 425 -9.62 10.85 -22.67
CA ILE A 425 -9.19 10.77 -21.28
C ILE A 425 -8.73 9.33 -21.01
N GLY A 426 -7.51 9.18 -20.50
CA GLY A 426 -7.01 7.93 -19.91
C GLY A 426 -6.74 8.15 -18.43
N ALA A 427 -7.25 7.26 -17.58
CA ALA A 427 -7.05 7.30 -16.13
C ALA A 427 -6.66 5.90 -15.63
N ALA A 428 -5.58 5.83 -14.85
CA ALA A 428 -5.14 4.62 -14.14
C ALA A 428 -4.91 5.00 -12.67
N VAL A 429 -5.48 4.23 -11.74
CA VAL A 429 -5.35 4.46 -10.30
C VAL A 429 -5.08 3.14 -9.59
N ALA A 430 -3.94 3.02 -8.91
CA ALA A 430 -3.70 1.99 -7.90
C ALA A 430 -3.79 2.64 -6.50
N ASN A 431 -4.48 1.98 -5.58
CA ASN A 431 -4.40 2.29 -4.15
C ASN A 431 -4.11 0.99 -3.40
N ASN A 432 -2.98 0.92 -2.70
CA ASN A 432 -2.61 -0.22 -1.87
C ASN A 432 -2.43 0.24 -0.43
N THR A 433 -2.96 -0.51 0.54
CA THR A 433 -2.90 -0.11 1.96
C THR A 433 -2.76 -1.30 2.88
N ILE A 434 -1.72 -1.29 3.71
CA ILE A 434 -1.56 -2.16 4.88
C ILE A 434 -1.68 -1.26 6.12
N ALA A 435 -2.69 -1.51 6.96
CA ALA A 435 -2.98 -0.75 8.17
C ALA A 435 -3.83 -1.60 9.13
N GLY A 436 -4.08 -1.20 10.37
CA GLY A 436 -4.96 -1.96 11.28
C GLY A 436 -6.44 -1.79 10.98
N SER A 437 -6.83 -0.71 10.29
CA SER A 437 -8.21 -0.50 9.85
C SER A 437 -8.35 0.60 8.79
N ALA A 438 -9.47 0.59 8.06
CA ALA A 438 -9.91 1.69 7.20
C ALA A 438 -10.11 3.05 7.90
N SER A 439 -10.00 3.10 9.24
CA SER A 439 -9.98 4.34 10.04
C SER A 439 -8.60 5.00 10.15
N GLY A 440 -7.52 4.33 9.73
CA GLY A 440 -6.15 4.86 9.81
C GLY A 440 -5.44 4.60 11.15
N ASN A 441 -5.67 3.44 11.76
CA ASN A 441 -4.81 2.93 12.84
C ASN A 441 -3.67 2.08 12.24
N GLU A 442 -2.54 1.95 12.93
CA GLU A 442 -1.49 0.97 12.58
C GLU A 442 -1.96 -0.49 12.73
N TYR A 443 -1.36 -1.41 11.98
CA TYR A 443 -1.59 -2.86 12.10
C TYR A 443 -0.76 -3.39 13.28
N ASP A 444 -1.45 -3.92 14.30
CA ASP A 444 -0.81 -4.44 15.51
C ASP A 444 -0.13 -5.79 15.22
N LEU A 445 1.20 -5.85 15.28
CA LEU A 445 2.00 -7.08 15.09
C LEU A 445 2.81 -7.38 16.36
N HIS A 446 2.22 -8.10 17.33
CA HIS A 446 2.76 -8.21 18.69
C HIS A 446 3.06 -9.65 19.13
N ALA A 447 4.33 -9.94 19.43
CA ALA A 447 4.76 -11.13 20.18
C ALA A 447 5.06 -10.74 21.64
N GLU A 448 4.31 -11.28 22.60
CA GLU A 448 4.33 -10.77 23.99
C GLU A 448 4.43 -11.90 25.04
N ILE A 449 5.19 -11.67 26.11
CA ILE A 449 5.19 -12.50 27.32
C ILE A 449 4.91 -11.60 28.53
N GLN A 450 3.78 -11.80 29.20
CA GLN A 450 3.24 -10.88 30.19
C GLN A 450 2.95 -11.57 31.54
N SER A 451 3.21 -10.87 32.65
CA SER A 451 2.75 -11.22 34.01
C SER A 451 2.99 -12.67 34.45
N LEU A 452 4.21 -13.19 34.26
CA LEU A 452 4.55 -14.54 34.72
C LEU A 452 5.04 -14.49 36.17
N GLU A 453 4.42 -15.25 37.08
CA GLU A 453 5.00 -15.50 38.41
C GLU A 453 6.42 -16.07 38.30
N LYS A 454 6.62 -16.96 37.32
CA LYS A 454 7.88 -17.67 37.11
C LYS A 454 7.98 -18.27 35.71
N LEU A 455 9.15 -18.12 35.08
CA LEU A 455 9.53 -18.90 33.91
C LEU A 455 10.87 -19.60 34.14
N LYS A 456 10.92 -20.90 33.84
CA LYS A 456 12.17 -21.65 33.79
C LYS A 456 12.27 -22.40 32.45
N ALA A 457 13.36 -22.21 31.73
CA ALA A 457 13.68 -22.95 30.51
C ALA A 457 15.03 -23.67 30.63
N GLY A 458 15.12 -24.91 30.13
CA GLY A 458 16.39 -25.62 29.95
C GLY A 458 17.15 -25.17 28.70
N GLY A 459 16.44 -24.55 27.75
CA GLY A 459 16.98 -23.95 26.53
C GLY A 459 16.78 -22.43 26.46
N LYS A 460 16.65 -21.93 25.23
CA LYS A 460 16.52 -20.52 24.87
C LYS A 460 15.09 -20.02 25.11
N LEU A 461 14.97 -18.79 25.61
CA LEU A 461 13.76 -17.97 25.52
C LEU A 461 13.86 -17.07 24.28
N GLN A 462 12.87 -17.14 23.41
CA GLN A 462 12.79 -16.37 22.17
C GLN A 462 11.43 -15.67 22.08
N VAL A 463 11.45 -14.37 21.83
CA VAL A 463 10.26 -13.58 21.45
C VAL A 463 10.59 -12.86 20.16
N SER A 464 9.76 -13.02 19.13
CA SER A 464 10.04 -12.44 17.81
C SER A 464 8.80 -11.90 17.11
N ALA A 465 8.86 -10.67 16.62
CA ALA A 465 7.88 -10.11 15.70
C ALA A 465 8.57 -9.74 14.39
N THR A 466 8.11 -10.31 13.28
CA THR A 466 8.71 -10.12 11.95
C THR A 466 7.66 -9.71 10.92
N ASN A 467 7.90 -8.59 10.25
CA ASN A 467 7.18 -8.12 9.08
C ASN A 467 8.09 -8.17 7.85
N GLU A 468 7.62 -8.76 6.75
CA GLU A 468 8.23 -8.71 5.41
C GLU A 468 7.14 -8.27 4.41
N ALA A 469 6.83 -6.96 4.40
CA ALA A 469 5.70 -6.39 3.67
C ALA A 469 6.10 -5.81 2.30
N VAL A 470 5.37 -6.18 1.25
CA VAL A 470 5.65 -5.76 -0.13
C VAL A 470 4.42 -5.12 -0.77
N ILE A 471 4.61 -3.98 -1.44
CA ILE A 471 3.61 -3.35 -2.29
C ILE A 471 4.20 -3.07 -3.67
N VAL A 472 3.56 -3.59 -4.73
CA VAL A 472 3.92 -3.32 -6.13
C VAL A 472 2.78 -2.60 -6.85
N ALA A 473 3.06 -1.42 -7.40
CA ALA A 473 2.07 -0.56 -8.06
C ALA A 473 2.50 -0.10 -9.45
N GLU A 474 2.15 -0.88 -10.49
CA GLU A 474 2.34 -0.50 -11.90
C GLU A 474 1.09 0.21 -12.44
N THR A 475 1.18 1.52 -12.74
CA THR A 475 0.05 2.30 -13.27
C THR A 475 0.37 2.96 -14.61
N GLY A 476 -0.27 2.47 -15.68
CA GLY A 476 -0.08 2.92 -17.05
C GLY A 476 -1.29 3.66 -17.61
N SER A 477 -1.29 5.00 -17.56
CA SER A 477 -2.30 5.81 -18.25
C SER A 477 -1.83 6.23 -19.65
N GLY A 478 -2.72 6.08 -20.64
CA GLY A 478 -2.49 6.59 -21.98
C GLY A 478 -3.70 7.31 -22.57
N SER A 479 -3.49 8.47 -23.16
CA SER A 479 -4.50 9.20 -23.91
C SER A 479 -3.90 9.77 -25.19
N MET A 480 -4.69 9.82 -26.26
CA MET A 480 -4.33 10.61 -27.43
C MET A 480 -5.58 11.10 -28.17
N ALA A 481 -5.52 12.25 -28.82
CA ALA A 481 -6.65 13.02 -29.35
C ALA A 481 -6.43 13.50 -30.80
N VAL A 482 -7.50 13.88 -31.51
CA VAL A 482 -7.55 14.02 -32.99
C VAL A 482 -8.59 15.08 -33.42
N ALA A 483 -8.39 15.74 -34.58
CA ALA A 483 -9.33 16.74 -35.14
C ALA A 483 -9.44 16.72 -36.70
N ALA A 484 -10.29 17.59 -37.26
CA ALA A 484 -10.26 18.22 -38.62
C ALA A 484 -11.66 18.76 -39.00
N GLY A 485 -11.91 19.81 -39.80
CA GLY A 485 -11.02 20.71 -40.54
C GLY A 485 -11.80 21.60 -41.55
N THR A 486 -11.07 22.29 -42.41
CA THR A 486 -11.45 22.89 -43.71
C THR A 486 -12.41 24.08 -43.85
N THR A 487 -13.15 24.57 -42.84
CA THR A 487 -13.76 25.92 -42.95
C THR A 487 -13.50 26.90 -41.80
N THR A 488 -13.46 26.50 -40.53
CA THR A 488 -12.77 27.29 -39.47
C THR A 488 -12.15 26.48 -38.32
N GLY A 489 -12.76 25.37 -37.84
CA GLY A 489 -12.19 24.48 -36.80
C GLY A 489 -11.64 23.15 -37.33
N SER A 490 -10.77 22.37 -36.66
CA SER A 490 -10.41 22.23 -35.21
C SER A 490 -11.43 21.46 -34.34
N ALA A 491 -11.06 20.82 -33.21
CA ALA A 491 -9.79 20.86 -32.44
C ALA A 491 -9.53 19.61 -31.54
N SER A 492 -8.26 19.34 -31.23
CA SER A 492 -7.73 18.84 -29.93
C SER A 492 -8.37 17.58 -29.28
N PHE A 493 -8.49 17.38 -27.94
CA PHE A 493 -7.67 17.71 -26.73
C PHE A 493 -7.46 16.40 -25.95
N SER A 494 -6.32 16.16 -25.29
CA SER A 494 -6.05 14.90 -24.56
C SER A 494 -5.64 15.11 -23.10
N GLY A 495 -6.11 14.23 -22.21
CA GLY A 495 -5.71 14.18 -20.79
C GLY A 495 -5.36 12.75 -20.37
N SER A 496 -4.17 12.55 -19.79
CA SER A 496 -3.78 11.28 -19.17
C SER A 496 -3.45 11.52 -17.70
N GLY A 497 -4.00 10.71 -16.80
CA GLY A 497 -3.69 10.72 -15.38
C GLY A 497 -3.35 9.31 -14.90
N ALA A 498 -2.15 9.11 -14.37
CA ALA A 498 -1.78 7.92 -13.62
C ALA A 498 -1.51 8.31 -12.16
N SER A 499 -1.98 7.49 -11.23
CA SER A 499 -1.81 7.69 -9.79
C SER A 499 -1.54 6.36 -9.11
N ALA A 500 -0.48 6.27 -8.32
CA ALA A 500 -0.29 5.21 -7.33
C ALA A 500 -0.27 5.84 -5.94
N VAL A 501 -1.07 5.31 -5.03
CA VAL A 501 -1.08 5.68 -3.61
C VAL A 501 -0.84 4.42 -2.78
N ASN A 502 0.32 4.33 -2.16
CA ASN A 502 0.75 3.16 -1.40
C ASN A 502 1.02 3.55 0.05
N THR A 503 0.51 2.78 1.00
CA THR A 503 0.68 3.05 2.44
C THR A 503 0.90 1.77 3.22
N ILE A 504 1.98 1.74 4.02
CA ILE A 504 2.27 0.71 5.02
C ILE A 504 2.29 1.41 6.39
N SER A 505 1.55 0.89 7.38
CA SER A 505 1.46 1.47 8.71
C SER A 505 1.30 0.39 9.78
N LEU A 506 2.37 0.12 10.55
CA LEU A 506 2.50 -1.04 11.45
C LEU A 506 3.00 -0.64 12.85
N ASP A 507 2.63 -1.42 13.88
CA ASP A 507 3.28 -1.43 15.20
C ASP A 507 3.89 -2.83 15.43
N VAL A 508 5.20 -2.97 15.20
CA VAL A 508 5.92 -4.24 15.22
C VAL A 508 6.64 -4.40 16.55
N LYS A 509 6.11 -5.26 17.43
CA LYS A 509 6.49 -5.30 18.83
C LYS A 509 6.86 -6.69 19.35
N SER A 510 8.05 -6.80 19.94
CA SER A 510 8.54 -7.97 20.66
C SER A 510 8.74 -7.62 22.13
N LEU A 511 7.86 -8.09 23.02
CA LEU A 511 7.73 -7.62 24.40
C LEU A 511 7.89 -8.74 25.44
N ILE A 512 8.68 -8.48 26.48
CA ILE A 512 8.51 -9.08 27.81
C ILE A 512 8.02 -7.96 28.74
N ASP A 513 6.89 -8.15 29.42
CA ASP A 513 6.28 -7.16 30.34
C ASP A 513 5.88 -7.80 31.67
N GLN A 514 6.59 -7.51 32.74
CA GLN A 514 6.44 -8.21 34.02
C GLN A 514 5.95 -7.27 35.12
N THR A 515 4.65 -7.27 35.41
CA THR A 515 4.05 -6.32 36.36
C THR A 515 4.18 -6.69 37.84
N ASP A 516 4.58 -7.92 38.16
CA ASP A 516 4.60 -8.44 39.53
C ASP A 516 5.92 -8.20 40.28
N GLU A 517 5.83 -7.81 41.56
CA GLU A 517 6.99 -7.41 42.38
C GLU A 517 8.01 -8.54 42.65
N THR A 518 7.76 -9.80 42.26
CA THR A 518 8.65 -10.97 42.56
C THR A 518 8.78 -12.00 41.43
N VAL A 519 8.83 -11.57 40.16
CA VAL A 519 9.05 -12.47 39.00
C VAL A 519 10.47 -13.07 38.98
N THR A 520 10.61 -14.32 38.53
CA THR A 520 11.92 -14.94 38.24
C THR A 520 11.91 -15.65 36.88
N ILE A 521 12.84 -15.27 36.00
CA ILE A 521 13.10 -15.90 34.70
C ILE A 521 14.49 -16.58 34.74
N GLU A 522 14.55 -17.92 34.61
CA GLU A 522 15.80 -18.70 34.65
C GLU A 522 15.95 -19.55 33.38
N VAL A 523 16.86 -19.16 32.47
CA VAL A 523 16.96 -19.72 31.10
C VAL A 523 18.41 -19.92 30.63
N ASP A 524 18.64 -20.65 29.53
CA ASP A 524 19.98 -20.76 28.95
C ASP A 524 20.40 -19.49 28.19
N SER A 525 19.49 -18.86 27.44
CA SER A 525 19.70 -17.60 26.72
C SER A 525 18.38 -16.87 26.47
N VAL A 526 18.45 -15.56 26.19
CA VAL A 526 17.28 -14.73 25.83
C VAL A 526 17.53 -14.04 24.48
N GLU A 527 16.53 -14.05 23.61
CA GLU A 527 16.51 -13.27 22.36
C GLU A 527 15.14 -12.63 22.16
N LEU A 528 15.09 -11.30 22.17
CA LEU A 528 13.98 -10.50 21.69
C LEU A 528 14.33 -9.90 20.33
N THR A 529 13.44 -9.99 19.36
CA THR A 529 13.66 -9.44 18.01
C THR A 529 12.37 -8.85 17.45
N ALA A 530 12.37 -7.54 17.20
CA ALA A 530 11.38 -6.88 16.36
C ALA A 530 12.05 -6.55 15.02
N SER A 531 11.50 -7.02 13.90
CA SER A 531 12.04 -6.84 12.57
C SER A 531 10.96 -6.35 11.61
N ASP A 532 11.24 -5.26 10.92
CA ASP A 532 10.42 -4.70 9.85
C ASP A 532 11.26 -4.60 8.58
N GLU A 533 10.92 -5.38 7.56
CA GLU A 533 11.34 -5.17 6.17
C GLU A 533 10.07 -4.75 5.39
N SER A 534 10.07 -3.54 4.84
CA SER A 534 8.90 -2.92 4.16
C SER A 534 9.31 -2.29 2.84
N GLU A 535 8.81 -2.82 1.72
CA GLU A 535 9.16 -2.39 0.36
C GLU A 535 7.94 -1.82 -0.39
N ILE A 536 8.15 -0.70 -1.11
CA ILE A 536 7.16 -0.14 -2.04
C ILE A 536 7.82 0.11 -3.41
N GLU A 537 7.50 -0.72 -4.41
CA GLU A 537 7.77 -0.42 -5.82
C GLU A 537 6.57 0.31 -6.46
N ALA A 538 6.81 1.50 -7.04
CA ALA A 538 5.77 2.32 -7.67
C ALA A 538 6.20 2.87 -9.04
N LEU A 539 5.60 2.35 -10.11
CA LEU A 539 5.85 2.76 -11.50
C LEU A 539 4.63 3.47 -12.09
N VAL A 540 4.70 4.79 -12.21
CA VAL A 540 3.56 5.65 -12.59
C VAL A 540 3.81 6.34 -13.93
N GLY A 541 3.11 5.91 -14.97
CA GLY A 541 3.29 6.37 -16.35
C GLY A 541 2.09 7.12 -16.93
N ALA A 542 2.31 8.33 -17.46
CA ALA A 542 1.25 9.16 -18.06
C ALA A 542 1.59 9.70 -19.45
N LEU A 543 1.00 9.09 -20.48
CA LEU A 543 1.25 9.41 -21.90
C LEU A 543 0.09 10.18 -22.52
N SER A 544 0.33 11.41 -23.02
CA SER A 544 -0.72 12.29 -23.57
C SER A 544 -0.34 12.93 -24.89
N ILE A 545 -1.09 12.67 -25.98
CA ILE A 545 -0.78 13.27 -27.29
C ILE A 545 -2.02 13.90 -27.96
N ALA A 546 -1.99 15.17 -28.35
CA ALA A 546 -3.12 15.87 -28.98
C ALA A 546 -2.80 16.36 -30.41
N ALA A 547 -3.83 16.43 -31.27
CA ALA A 547 -3.65 16.84 -32.67
C ALA A 547 -4.75 17.78 -33.23
N SER A 548 -4.34 18.68 -34.13
CA SER A 548 -5.21 19.53 -34.97
C SER A 548 -4.91 19.37 -36.47
N PHE A 549 -5.87 19.73 -37.32
CA PHE A 549 -5.70 19.72 -38.77
C PHE A 549 -6.49 20.87 -39.47
N PRO A 550 -6.08 21.29 -40.70
CA PRO A 550 -6.17 22.69 -41.17
C PRO A 550 -7.44 22.98 -42.00
N SER A 551 -7.60 24.12 -42.70
CA SER A 551 -6.79 25.35 -42.77
C SER A 551 -7.60 26.57 -42.31
N GLY A 552 -8.70 26.28 -41.61
CA GLY A 552 -9.64 27.20 -40.99
C GLY A 552 -9.05 28.29 -40.09
N ALA A 553 -8.25 28.01 -39.06
CA ALA A 553 -7.93 26.74 -38.38
C ALA A 553 -7.59 26.98 -36.89
N ALA A 554 -7.35 25.92 -36.13
CA ALA A 554 -6.73 25.93 -34.79
C ALA A 554 -6.40 24.48 -34.32
N GLY A 555 -5.67 24.35 -33.20
CA GLY A 555 -6.23 23.73 -32.00
C GLY A 555 -5.75 22.33 -31.59
N ALA A 556 -4.74 22.26 -30.73
CA ALA A 556 -4.43 21.09 -29.89
C ALA A 556 -3.93 21.53 -28.51
N LEU A 557 -4.28 20.75 -27.47
CA LEU A 557 -3.55 20.75 -26.20
C LEU A 557 -3.62 19.37 -25.55
N SER A 558 -2.52 18.96 -24.93
CA SER A 558 -2.35 17.68 -24.26
C SER A 558 -1.77 17.87 -22.86
N ILE A 559 -2.36 17.17 -21.88
CA ILE A 559 -1.93 17.13 -20.49
C ILE A 559 -1.63 15.67 -20.11
N GLY A 560 -0.44 15.37 -19.61
CA GLY A 560 -0.09 14.11 -18.96
C GLY A 560 0.32 14.37 -17.51
N VAL A 561 -0.24 13.62 -16.56
CA VAL A 561 0.07 13.75 -15.13
C VAL A 561 0.31 12.37 -14.53
N SER A 562 1.48 12.16 -13.91
CA SER A 562 1.85 10.95 -13.17
C SER A 562 2.14 11.33 -11.70
N LEU A 563 1.37 10.79 -10.76
CA LEU A 563 1.54 11.01 -9.32
C LEU A 563 1.87 9.69 -8.62
N SER A 564 2.98 9.64 -7.88
CA SER A 564 3.30 8.55 -6.97
C SER A 564 3.32 9.12 -5.55
N GLU A 565 2.51 8.58 -4.65
CA GLU A 565 2.47 8.96 -3.24
C GLU A 565 2.66 7.69 -2.39
N ASN A 566 3.84 7.55 -1.80
CA ASN A 566 4.26 6.35 -1.06
C ASN A 566 4.58 6.73 0.39
N THR A 567 4.05 5.99 1.36
CA THR A 567 4.29 6.25 2.79
C THR A 567 4.52 4.95 3.56
N VAL A 568 5.60 4.89 4.35
CA VAL A 568 5.88 3.83 5.32
C VAL A 568 5.97 4.46 6.71
N SER A 569 5.01 4.13 7.58
CA SER A 569 4.86 4.68 8.94
C SER A 569 4.80 3.56 9.97
N ASN A 570 5.96 2.95 10.24
CA ASN A 570 6.07 1.77 11.09
C ASN A 570 6.85 2.11 12.37
N ASP A 571 6.26 1.87 13.53
CA ASP A 571 7.00 1.86 14.81
C ASP A 571 7.45 0.43 15.13
N VAL A 572 8.71 0.28 15.54
CA VAL A 572 9.36 -1.03 15.74
C VAL A 572 10.04 -1.07 17.11
N ALA A 573 9.61 -1.98 17.99
CA ALA A 573 10.04 -1.99 19.38
C ALA A 573 10.36 -3.40 19.93
N ALA A 574 11.58 -3.59 20.41
CA ALA A 574 12.02 -4.79 21.13
C ALA A 574 12.34 -4.44 22.59
N VAL A 575 11.56 -4.95 23.54
CA VAL A 575 11.47 -4.36 24.88
C VAL A 575 11.40 -5.43 25.98
N ILE A 576 12.20 -5.24 27.03
CA ILE A 576 12.01 -5.91 28.32
C ILE A 576 11.59 -4.85 29.35
N LEU A 577 10.37 -4.94 29.86
CA LEU A 577 9.87 -4.19 31.01
C LEU A 577 9.80 -5.11 32.23
N GLY A 578 10.43 -4.69 33.32
CA GLY A 578 10.33 -5.32 34.62
C GLY A 578 9.44 -4.55 35.59
N ALA A 579 9.14 -5.18 36.72
CA ALA A 579 8.85 -4.51 37.97
C ALA A 579 10.13 -4.52 38.82
N SER A 580 10.22 -3.67 39.84
CA SER A 580 11.49 -3.35 40.52
C SER A 580 12.21 -4.47 41.31
N ASN A 581 11.85 -5.75 41.12
CA ASN A 581 12.65 -6.93 41.50
C ASN A 581 12.54 -8.08 40.46
N THR A 582 12.37 -7.79 39.16
CA THR A 582 12.31 -8.81 38.10
C THR A 582 13.69 -9.40 37.82
N ASP A 583 13.97 -10.57 38.40
CA ASP A 583 15.22 -11.33 38.25
C ASP A 583 15.24 -12.07 36.90
N ILE A 584 16.07 -11.63 35.94
CA ILE A 584 16.38 -12.39 34.71
C ILE A 584 17.78 -12.99 34.79
N SER A 585 17.84 -14.32 34.97
CA SER A 585 19.07 -15.09 35.15
C SER A 585 19.35 -15.99 33.94
N SER A 586 20.33 -15.59 33.12
CA SER A 586 20.80 -16.32 31.93
C SER A 586 22.14 -17.04 32.15
N VAL A 587 22.32 -18.17 31.45
CA VAL A 587 23.63 -18.83 31.32
C VAL A 587 24.48 -18.11 30.28
N ASN A 588 23.98 -18.06 29.04
CA ASN A 588 24.61 -17.50 27.85
C ASN A 588 23.99 -16.13 27.52
N ASP A 589 24.03 -15.72 26.25
CA ASP A 589 23.72 -14.35 25.83
C ASP A 589 22.27 -13.91 26.13
N VAL A 590 22.10 -12.62 26.36
CA VAL A 590 20.81 -11.90 26.35
C VAL A 590 20.89 -10.86 25.23
N SER A 591 20.00 -10.97 24.25
CA SER A 591 19.94 -10.07 23.09
C SER A 591 18.56 -9.43 22.95
N VAL A 592 18.52 -8.11 22.78
CA VAL A 592 17.30 -7.34 22.49
C VAL A 592 17.56 -6.54 21.23
N GLN A 593 16.85 -6.84 20.15
CA GLN A 593 17.11 -6.28 18.83
C GLN A 593 15.85 -5.70 18.17
N ALA A 594 15.90 -4.42 17.80
CA ALA A 594 14.93 -3.79 16.92
C ALA A 594 15.62 -3.45 15.59
N SER A 595 15.11 -3.96 14.48
CA SER A 595 15.65 -3.73 13.14
C SER A 595 14.56 -3.25 12.20
N ARG A 596 14.86 -2.21 11.42
CA ARG A 596 13.98 -1.69 10.39
C ARG A 596 14.75 -1.45 9.09
N SER A 597 14.16 -1.94 8.00
CA SER A 597 14.59 -1.80 6.61
C SER A 597 13.35 -1.31 5.84
N ALA A 598 13.38 -0.07 5.35
CA ALA A 598 12.27 0.51 4.61
C ALA A 598 12.77 1.04 3.27
N GLU A 599 12.30 0.48 2.16
CA GLU A 599 12.72 0.86 0.80
C GLU A 599 11.53 1.35 -0.02
N ILE A 600 11.70 2.49 -0.71
CA ILE A 600 10.72 3.02 -1.65
C ILE A 600 11.40 3.29 -3.00
N ILE A 601 11.03 2.52 -4.02
CA ILE A 601 11.47 2.68 -5.40
C ILE A 601 10.33 3.33 -6.19
N SER A 602 10.44 4.62 -6.50
CA SER A 602 9.37 5.40 -7.13
C SER A 602 9.79 6.01 -8.47
N THR A 603 9.18 5.54 -9.55
CA THR A 603 9.40 6.01 -10.92
C THR A 603 8.15 6.69 -11.47
N SER A 604 8.14 8.04 -11.51
CA SER A 604 7.04 8.85 -12.06
C SER A 604 7.43 9.45 -13.42
N PHE A 605 6.77 9.05 -14.51
CA PHE A 605 7.04 9.59 -15.85
C PHE A 605 5.80 10.15 -16.57
N ALA A 606 5.90 11.41 -17.03
CA ALA A 606 4.85 12.09 -17.78
C ALA A 606 5.35 12.59 -19.15
N ALA A 607 4.61 12.32 -20.22
CA ALA A 607 4.93 12.79 -21.57
C ALA A 607 3.74 13.47 -22.26
N ALA A 608 3.96 14.67 -22.81
CA ALA A 608 2.91 15.44 -23.49
C ALA A 608 3.33 16.03 -24.84
N LEU A 609 2.62 15.70 -25.91
CA LEU A 609 2.83 16.22 -27.27
C LEU A 609 1.57 16.93 -27.79
N ALA A 610 1.67 18.18 -28.23
CA ALA A 610 0.56 18.95 -28.79
C ALA A 610 0.88 19.51 -30.18
N VAL A 611 0.01 19.22 -31.16
CA VAL A 611 0.27 19.45 -32.59
C VAL A 611 -0.81 20.32 -33.26
N SER A 612 -0.42 21.49 -33.79
CA SER A 612 -1.28 22.45 -34.52
C SER A 612 -1.76 21.97 -35.91
N PHE A 613 -2.33 22.85 -36.76
CA PHE A 613 -1.78 23.24 -38.09
C PHE A 613 -2.78 24.13 -38.86
N ALA A 614 -2.35 25.23 -39.51
CA ALA A 614 -3.26 26.27 -40.04
C ALA A 614 -2.79 27.09 -41.27
N ASP A 615 -3.71 27.90 -41.84
CA ASP A 615 -3.39 29.06 -42.71
C ASP A 615 -3.65 30.42 -42.02
N SER A 616 -4.65 30.50 -41.12
CA SER A 616 -5.01 31.70 -40.36
C SER A 616 -4.35 31.70 -38.98
N SER A 617 -5.04 31.34 -37.90
CA SER A 617 -4.50 31.21 -36.55
C SER A 617 -4.12 29.76 -36.23
N SER A 618 -3.09 29.54 -35.41
CA SER A 618 -2.72 28.21 -34.92
C SER A 618 -2.24 28.28 -33.48
N VAL A 619 -2.72 27.39 -32.62
CA VAL A 619 -2.31 27.26 -31.23
C VAL A 619 -2.06 25.77 -30.93
N ALA A 620 -0.94 25.47 -30.30
CA ALA A 620 -0.63 24.19 -29.68
C ALA A 620 -0.02 24.42 -28.29
N VAL A 621 -0.54 23.75 -27.26
CA VAL A 621 -0.03 23.85 -25.86
C VAL A 621 0.15 22.45 -25.27
N SER A 622 1.30 22.13 -24.68
CA SER A 622 1.53 20.84 -24.00
C SER A 622 1.87 21.05 -22.53
N GLY A 623 1.43 20.13 -21.68
CA GLY A 623 1.75 20.10 -20.25
C GLY A 623 2.05 18.69 -19.78
N ALA A 624 3.19 18.45 -19.14
CA ALA A 624 3.49 17.21 -18.44
C ALA A 624 3.88 17.54 -16.99
N GLY A 625 3.24 16.87 -16.04
CA GLY A 625 3.56 16.95 -14.62
C GLY A 625 3.88 15.55 -14.11
N ALA A 626 5.07 15.35 -13.57
CA ALA A 626 5.44 14.15 -12.85
C ALA A 626 5.79 14.52 -11.41
N GLU A 627 5.13 13.89 -10.44
CA GLU A 627 5.45 14.06 -9.02
C GLU A 627 5.62 12.68 -8.37
N SER A 628 6.62 12.57 -7.52
CA SER A 628 6.87 11.44 -6.62
C SER A 628 7.06 12.02 -5.23
N THR A 629 6.23 11.59 -4.28
CA THR A 629 6.31 11.97 -2.87
C THR A 629 6.44 10.70 -2.05
N ASN A 630 7.59 10.54 -1.40
CA ASN A 630 7.97 9.35 -0.64
C ASN A 630 8.25 9.78 0.81
N ASN A 631 7.54 9.18 1.76
CA ASN A 631 7.66 9.49 3.19
C ASN A 631 8.02 8.21 3.96
N ILE A 632 9.13 8.22 4.70
CA ILE A 632 9.52 7.11 5.59
C ILE A 632 9.67 7.66 7.01
N ASN A 633 8.71 7.31 7.87
CA ASN A 633 8.58 7.84 9.23
C ASN A 633 8.43 6.69 10.25
N GLY A 634 8.67 6.97 11.52
CA GLY A 634 8.51 6.03 12.63
C GLY A 634 9.80 5.73 13.39
N ASN A 635 9.67 4.97 14.47
CA ASN A 635 10.67 4.74 15.50
C ASN A 635 11.31 3.35 15.40
N THR A 636 12.47 3.18 16.02
CA THR A 636 13.15 1.88 16.12
C THR A 636 13.87 1.78 17.46
N ASP A 637 13.23 1.14 18.42
CA ASP A 637 13.61 1.16 19.84
C ASP A 637 13.96 -0.24 20.36
N ALA A 638 15.14 -0.40 20.93
CA ALA A 638 15.57 -1.61 21.63
C ALA A 638 15.98 -1.25 23.06
N TYR A 639 15.28 -1.75 24.07
CA TYR A 639 15.60 -1.36 25.46
C TYR A 639 15.21 -2.36 26.55
N ILE A 640 15.78 -2.14 27.73
CA ILE A 640 15.47 -2.82 28.98
C ILE A 640 15.19 -1.75 30.05
N GLU A 641 14.07 -1.88 30.74
CA GLU A 641 13.58 -0.97 31.79
C GLU A 641 13.24 -1.76 33.07
N ASP A 642 13.42 -1.14 34.24
CA ASP A 642 13.00 -1.65 35.57
C ASP A 642 13.41 -3.11 35.90
N SER A 643 14.54 -3.60 35.38
CA SER A 643 14.93 -5.03 35.42
C SER A 643 16.28 -5.31 36.12
N ASP A 644 16.40 -6.48 36.76
CA ASP A 644 17.67 -7.01 37.29
C ASP A 644 18.20 -8.15 36.40
N ILE A 645 19.18 -7.84 35.54
CA ILE A 645 19.74 -8.75 34.54
C ILE A 645 21.03 -9.41 35.05
N LYS A 646 21.15 -10.73 34.90
CA LYS A 646 22.32 -11.49 35.33
C LYS A 646 22.74 -12.55 34.32
N ILE A 647 23.99 -12.52 33.88
CA ILE A 647 24.52 -13.38 32.82
C ILE A 647 25.84 -14.03 33.26
N THR A 648 25.89 -15.37 33.27
CA THR A 648 26.97 -16.12 33.93
C THR A 648 28.06 -16.68 33.02
N SER A 649 27.90 -16.61 31.70
CA SER A 649 28.92 -16.99 30.70
C SER A 649 28.80 -16.29 29.34
N GLY A 650 27.66 -15.65 29.03
CA GLY A 650 27.45 -14.85 27.82
C GLY A 650 27.62 -13.34 28.00
N ASN A 651 27.04 -12.62 27.04
CA ASN A 651 27.07 -11.16 26.85
C ASN A 651 25.66 -10.58 26.93
N LEU A 652 25.54 -9.28 27.22
CA LEU A 652 24.33 -8.49 27.01
C LEU A 652 24.47 -7.68 25.73
N SER A 653 23.47 -7.74 24.85
CA SER A 653 23.39 -6.94 23.63
C SER A 653 22.03 -6.25 23.52
N VAL A 654 22.03 -4.93 23.39
CA VAL A 654 20.83 -4.13 23.08
C VAL A 654 21.12 -3.34 21.82
N SER A 655 20.38 -3.59 20.74
CA SER A 655 20.70 -3.03 19.42
C SER A 655 19.46 -2.54 18.67
N ALA A 656 19.46 -1.27 18.28
CA ALA A 656 18.49 -0.69 17.38
C ALA A 656 19.16 -0.31 16.05
N SER A 657 18.55 -0.65 14.92
CA SER A 657 19.05 -0.27 13.59
C SER A 657 17.94 0.09 12.63
N ASN A 658 18.03 1.27 12.00
CA ASN A 658 17.10 1.74 10.99
C ASN A 658 17.86 2.10 9.70
N ALA A 659 17.51 1.41 8.62
CA ALA A 659 17.86 1.75 7.25
C ALA A 659 16.58 2.17 6.52
N ALA A 660 16.62 3.35 5.91
CA ALA A 660 15.54 3.89 5.10
C ALA A 660 16.14 4.34 3.76
N ASP A 661 15.78 3.67 2.67
CA ASP A 661 16.28 3.99 1.33
C ASP A 661 15.14 4.49 0.43
N ILE A 662 15.43 5.48 -0.41
CA ILE A 662 14.49 6.02 -1.39
C ILE A 662 15.22 6.22 -2.71
N GLU A 663 14.82 5.49 -3.76
CA GLU A 663 15.21 5.77 -5.13
C GLU A 663 14.04 6.41 -5.88
N ALA A 664 14.22 7.67 -6.29
CA ALA A 664 13.17 8.46 -6.95
C ALA A 664 13.59 8.95 -8.35
N GLU A 665 13.11 8.29 -9.42
CA GLU A 665 13.23 8.81 -10.79
C GLU A 665 11.95 9.54 -11.22
N VAL A 666 12.07 10.83 -11.55
CA VAL A 666 10.93 11.67 -11.94
C VAL A 666 11.19 12.40 -13.25
N SER A 667 10.48 12.03 -14.32
CA SER A 667 10.69 12.58 -15.66
C SER A 667 9.44 13.21 -16.29
N ALA A 668 9.60 14.40 -16.88
CA ALA A 668 8.51 15.11 -17.56
C ALA A 668 8.97 15.67 -18.91
N THR A 669 8.37 15.23 -20.01
CA THR A 669 8.80 15.59 -21.38
C THR A 669 7.68 16.23 -22.19
N THR A 670 7.89 17.45 -22.71
CA THR A 670 6.85 18.20 -23.44
C THR A 670 7.27 18.81 -24.78
N ILE A 671 6.36 18.76 -25.76
CA ILE A 671 6.54 19.35 -27.09
C ILE A 671 5.25 20.04 -27.57
N GLY A 672 5.30 21.34 -27.86
CA GLY A 672 4.18 22.13 -28.41
C GLY A 672 4.52 22.78 -29.75
N ALA A 673 3.93 22.29 -30.85
CA ALA A 673 4.33 22.64 -32.21
C ALA A 673 3.25 23.35 -33.05
N ALA A 674 3.52 24.59 -33.46
CA ALA A 674 2.57 25.53 -34.07
C ALA A 674 2.97 26.08 -35.45
N VAL A 675 2.07 26.01 -36.44
CA VAL A 675 2.31 26.59 -37.79
C VAL A 675 1.04 27.23 -38.37
N GLY A 676 1.14 28.47 -38.85
CA GLY A 676 0.00 29.20 -39.41
C GLY A 676 0.31 30.60 -39.97
N GLY A 677 -0.73 31.43 -40.11
CA GLY A 677 -0.61 32.87 -40.35
C GLY A 677 -0.21 33.62 -39.09
N SER A 678 -0.87 33.32 -37.97
CA SER A 678 -0.46 33.68 -36.61
C SER A 678 -0.30 32.38 -35.82
N ALA A 679 0.89 32.05 -35.35
CA ALA A 679 1.22 30.78 -34.71
C ALA A 679 1.71 30.97 -33.25
N VAL A 680 1.16 30.18 -32.32
CA VAL A 680 1.57 30.12 -30.91
C VAL A 680 1.86 28.66 -30.53
N GLY A 681 3.12 28.34 -30.25
CA GLY A 681 3.54 27.02 -29.75
C GLY A 681 4.03 27.14 -28.31
N ALA A 682 3.42 26.40 -27.39
CA ALA A 682 3.70 26.47 -25.96
C ALA A 682 3.89 25.07 -25.33
N SER A 683 4.79 24.96 -24.36
CA SER A 683 5.05 23.71 -23.61
C SER A 683 5.44 23.99 -22.15
N ILE A 684 4.99 23.14 -21.22
CA ILE A 684 5.32 23.21 -19.80
C ILE A 684 5.62 21.80 -19.28
N GLY A 685 6.87 21.53 -18.92
CA GLY A 685 7.25 20.29 -18.21
C GLY A 685 7.53 20.57 -16.73
N VAL A 686 7.00 19.77 -15.82
CA VAL A 686 7.27 19.86 -14.37
C VAL A 686 7.58 18.47 -13.84
N SER A 687 8.75 18.31 -13.20
CA SER A 687 9.16 17.10 -12.48
C SER A 687 9.47 17.47 -11.03
N ILE A 688 8.86 16.77 -10.06
CA ILE A 688 9.07 16.99 -8.63
C ILE A 688 9.33 15.65 -7.94
N ALA A 689 10.45 15.52 -7.22
CA ALA A 689 10.64 14.49 -6.21
C ALA A 689 10.63 15.14 -4.82
N ARG A 690 9.82 14.62 -3.90
CA ARG A 690 9.82 14.98 -2.48
C ARG A 690 10.11 13.72 -1.67
N ASN A 691 11.29 13.65 -1.07
CA ASN A 691 11.73 12.51 -0.28
C ASN A 691 11.90 13.00 1.16
N ASN A 692 11.00 12.59 2.05
CA ASN A 692 11.00 12.98 3.46
C ASN A 692 11.30 11.74 4.30
N ILE A 693 12.39 11.76 5.06
CA ILE A 693 12.75 10.68 5.98
C ILE A 693 12.73 11.26 7.40
N GLY A 694 11.77 10.82 8.21
CA GLY A 694 11.57 11.22 9.60
C GLY A 694 10.85 12.56 9.79
N ILE A 695 9.88 12.87 8.93
CA ILE A 695 9.13 14.13 8.96
C ILE A 695 7.66 13.88 8.65
N GLU A 696 6.77 14.33 9.54
CA GLU A 696 5.36 14.51 9.21
C GLU A 696 5.03 15.99 8.98
N LYS A 697 4.12 16.24 8.06
CA LYS A 697 3.54 17.56 7.86
C LYS A 697 2.45 17.78 8.91
N GLU A 698 2.44 18.93 9.58
CA GLU A 698 1.36 19.28 10.49
C GLU A 698 0.06 19.49 9.70
N ASP A 699 -0.93 18.61 9.86
CA ASP A 699 -2.25 18.87 9.28
C ASP A 699 -2.90 20.09 9.94
N GLY A 700 -3.51 20.95 9.12
CA GLY A 700 -4.04 22.24 9.56
C GLY A 700 -2.99 23.24 10.08
N ALA A 701 -1.70 23.07 9.78
CA ALA A 701 -0.62 23.96 10.21
C ALA A 701 -0.95 25.46 10.05
N SER A 702 -0.89 26.21 11.15
CA SER A 702 -1.26 27.63 11.14
C SER A 702 -0.24 28.49 10.40
N TYR A 703 -0.75 29.26 9.44
CA TYR A 703 -0.06 30.35 8.74
C TYR A 703 -0.81 31.67 8.96
N ASP A 704 -0.09 32.78 8.87
CA ASP A 704 -0.63 34.14 9.05
C ASP A 704 -0.91 34.81 7.69
N PHE A 705 -0.15 34.44 6.67
CA PHE A 705 -0.25 34.92 5.29
C PHE A 705 -0.12 33.79 4.27
N ASN A 706 -0.58 34.01 3.03
CA ASN A 706 -0.35 33.14 1.89
C ASN A 706 0.38 33.92 0.76
N THR A 707 1.24 33.28 -0.03
CA THR A 707 1.84 33.89 -1.24
C THR A 707 0.81 34.40 -2.25
N ASP A 708 -0.40 33.82 -2.24
CA ASP A 708 -1.52 34.23 -3.11
C ASP A 708 -2.30 35.43 -2.55
N ASP A 709 -1.99 35.91 -1.34
CA ASP A 709 -2.64 37.07 -0.74
C ASP A 709 -2.12 38.40 -1.33
N GLY A 710 -3.06 39.23 -1.80
CA GLY A 710 -2.82 40.62 -2.19
C GLY A 710 -2.93 41.59 -1.00
N THR A 711 -2.33 41.26 0.15
CA THR A 711 -2.37 42.10 1.36
C THR A 711 -1.45 43.31 1.23
N GLY A 712 -1.89 44.43 1.84
CA GLY A 712 -1.13 45.69 1.92
C GLY A 712 -0.41 45.86 3.26
N ASP A 713 -0.06 44.74 3.90
CA ASP A 713 0.60 44.65 5.20
C ASP A 713 2.03 44.11 5.00
N ASP A 714 2.97 44.51 5.84
CA ASP A 714 4.37 44.04 5.84
C ASP A 714 4.48 42.70 6.62
N VAL A 715 5.51 41.89 6.34
CA VAL A 715 5.78 40.64 7.11
C VAL A 715 6.79 40.93 8.21
N ALA A 716 6.40 40.72 9.46
CA ALA A 716 7.21 40.95 10.65
C ALA A 716 7.88 39.65 11.15
N GLN A 717 8.82 39.79 12.10
CA GLN A 717 9.55 38.64 12.65
C GLN A 717 8.62 37.65 13.38
N GLY A 718 8.62 36.39 12.93
CA GLY A 718 7.80 35.30 13.47
C GLY A 718 6.51 35.02 12.70
N ASP A 719 6.15 35.88 11.75
CA ASP A 719 4.98 35.68 10.88
C ASP A 719 5.21 34.53 9.88
N ARG A 720 4.16 33.77 9.59
CA ARG A 720 4.21 32.54 8.78
C ARG A 720 3.51 32.69 7.44
N VAL A 721 4.23 32.39 6.36
CA VAL A 721 3.73 32.45 4.97
C VAL A 721 3.57 31.04 4.40
N LEU A 722 2.36 30.65 4.02
CA LEU A 722 2.07 29.47 3.21
C LEU A 722 2.42 29.74 1.74
N ILE A 723 3.10 28.81 1.08
CA ILE A 723 3.36 28.84 -0.36
C ILE A 723 2.20 28.14 -1.10
N SER A 724 1.34 28.89 -1.81
CA SER A 724 0.26 28.32 -2.62
C SER A 724 0.64 27.99 -4.07
N SER A 725 1.81 28.40 -4.56
CA SER A 725 2.24 28.06 -5.93
C SER A 725 3.75 27.91 -6.14
N GLY A 726 4.15 27.14 -7.15
CA GLY A 726 5.55 26.87 -7.51
C GLY A 726 6.15 25.59 -6.90
N ALA A 727 7.47 25.42 -7.01
CA ALA A 727 8.17 24.19 -6.61
C ALA A 727 8.22 23.94 -5.08
N LEU A 728 7.68 24.86 -4.28
CA LEU A 728 7.57 24.77 -2.81
C LEU A 728 6.09 24.77 -2.37
N THR A 729 5.15 24.49 -3.29
CA THR A 729 3.70 24.51 -2.99
C THR A 729 3.37 23.58 -1.82
N GLY A 730 2.66 24.12 -0.85
CA GLY A 730 2.23 23.43 0.37
C GLY A 730 3.17 23.62 1.56
N ASP A 731 4.34 24.22 1.39
CA ASP A 731 5.27 24.54 2.48
C ASP A 731 4.85 25.80 3.24
N ILE A 732 5.22 25.90 4.53
CA ILE A 732 5.07 27.13 5.33
C ILE A 732 6.46 27.63 5.73
N TYR A 733 6.67 28.95 5.70
CA TYR A 733 7.92 29.60 6.08
C TYR A 733 7.69 30.72 7.11
N GLU A 734 8.43 30.65 8.22
CA GLU A 734 8.45 31.64 9.29
C GLU A 734 9.55 32.68 9.03
N TYR A 735 9.23 33.97 9.09
CA TYR A 735 10.17 35.05 8.81
C TYR A 735 11.11 35.31 10.00
N THR A 736 12.42 35.11 9.81
CA THR A 736 13.42 35.13 10.90
C THR A 736 14.15 36.45 11.08
N SER A 737 14.01 37.40 10.16
CA SER A 737 14.71 38.69 10.19
C SER A 737 14.14 39.65 11.25
N THR A 738 15.02 40.39 11.95
CA THR A 738 14.63 41.45 12.89
C THR A 738 14.29 42.79 12.20
N THR A 739 14.16 42.79 10.89
CA THR A 739 13.72 43.92 10.06
C THR A 739 12.61 43.38 9.16
N ASP A 740 11.43 43.96 9.28
CA ASP A 740 10.23 43.58 8.55
C ASP A 740 10.49 43.58 7.03
N ALA A 741 9.82 42.69 6.29
CA ALA A 741 9.89 42.70 4.83
C ALA A 741 8.93 43.78 4.30
N ASP A 742 9.49 44.91 3.86
CA ASP A 742 8.74 46.02 3.25
C ASP A 742 7.86 45.53 2.08
N ASN A 743 6.56 45.83 2.12
CA ASN A 743 5.61 45.55 1.05
C ASN A 743 5.79 46.54 -0.14
N ASP A 744 6.02 46.04 -1.36
CA ASP A 744 6.24 46.87 -2.58
C ASP A 744 4.91 47.30 -3.27
N ASP A 745 3.84 47.49 -2.49
CA ASP A 745 2.50 47.95 -2.94
C ASP A 745 1.94 47.14 -4.15
N SER A 746 2.32 45.86 -4.28
CA SER A 746 2.07 45.06 -5.48
C SER A 746 1.34 43.73 -5.21
N ASP A 747 0.36 43.43 -6.08
CA ASP A 747 -0.44 42.19 -6.03
C ASP A 747 0.47 40.96 -6.06
N GLY A 748 0.54 40.20 -4.96
CA GLY A 748 1.36 38.99 -4.84
C GLY A 748 2.85 39.24 -4.58
N TRP A 749 3.24 40.36 -3.96
CA TRP A 749 4.64 40.64 -3.61
C TRP A 749 5.31 39.52 -2.78
N LEU A 750 4.55 38.82 -1.93
CA LEU A 750 4.99 37.65 -1.17
C LEU A 750 5.50 36.52 -2.07
N ALA A 751 4.83 36.26 -3.21
CA ALA A 751 5.28 35.26 -4.20
C ALA A 751 6.60 35.63 -4.92
N SER A 752 7.13 36.85 -4.69
CA SER A 752 8.44 37.28 -5.18
C SER A 752 9.58 37.14 -4.17
N GLN A 753 9.28 36.75 -2.92
CA GLN A 753 10.28 36.56 -1.86
C GLN A 753 11.11 35.29 -2.09
N ASP A 754 12.40 35.35 -1.75
CA ASP A 754 13.28 34.18 -1.79
C ASP A 754 13.21 33.40 -0.47
N PHE A 755 12.17 32.56 -0.33
CA PHE A 755 11.97 31.65 0.80
C PHE A 755 13.12 30.63 1.01
N ARG A 756 14.06 30.52 0.06
CA ARG A 756 15.26 29.68 0.20
C ARG A 756 16.36 30.40 1.01
N ASN A 757 16.28 31.72 1.18
CA ASN A 757 17.24 32.49 1.95
C ASN A 757 17.07 32.23 3.46
N ARG A 758 17.94 31.39 4.02
CA ARG A 758 17.89 30.95 5.42
C ARG A 758 18.29 32.00 6.46
N ASP A 759 18.83 33.14 6.04
CA ASP A 759 18.99 34.31 6.93
C ASP A 759 17.64 35.00 7.20
N LEU A 760 16.66 34.82 6.30
CA LEU A 760 15.34 35.46 6.33
C LEU A 760 14.17 34.50 6.59
N TRP A 761 14.28 33.20 6.24
CA TRP A 761 13.16 32.25 6.22
C TRP A 761 13.50 30.85 6.76
N LYS A 762 12.85 30.46 7.86
CA LYS A 762 12.85 29.09 8.39
C LYS A 762 11.63 28.32 7.86
N ARG A 763 11.79 27.09 7.38
CA ARG A 763 10.65 26.22 7.02
C ARG A 763 9.96 25.73 8.31
N VAL A 764 8.63 25.76 8.37
CA VAL A 764 7.79 25.34 9.51
C VAL A 764 6.53 24.63 8.98
N GLY A 765 5.58 24.24 9.86
CA GLY A 765 4.41 23.44 9.47
C GLY A 765 4.72 21.96 9.25
N TYR A 766 5.82 21.50 9.86
CA TYR A 766 6.25 20.12 9.94
C TYR A 766 6.42 19.79 11.41
N SER A 767 5.89 18.66 11.83
CA SER A 767 5.94 18.23 13.22
C SER A 767 7.19 17.40 13.44
N GLU A 768 7.82 17.61 14.58
CA GLU A 768 8.80 16.67 15.12
C GLU A 768 8.04 15.45 15.69
N LYS A 769 7.38 14.66 14.83
CA LYS A 769 7.03 13.26 15.17
C LYS A 769 8.37 12.52 15.17
N THR A 770 8.88 12.27 16.38
CA THR A 770 10.31 12.11 16.71
C THR A 770 10.92 10.80 16.23
N SER A 771 10.90 10.56 14.91
CA SER A 771 11.44 9.37 14.26
C SER A 771 12.90 9.20 14.67
N SER A 772 13.16 8.15 15.46
CA SER A 772 14.42 7.98 16.17
C SER A 772 14.82 6.53 16.30
N VAL A 773 16.13 6.30 16.44
CA VAL A 773 16.75 4.99 16.64
C VAL A 773 17.38 5.00 18.03
N ARG A 774 16.88 4.17 18.95
CA ARG A 774 17.31 4.22 20.36
C ARG A 774 17.64 2.84 20.89
N ALA A 775 18.86 2.69 21.42
CA ALA A 775 19.30 1.50 22.14
C ALA A 775 19.66 1.88 23.58
N PHE A 776 18.96 1.38 24.61
CA PHE A 776 19.24 1.83 25.98
C PHE A 776 18.92 0.84 27.11
N LEU A 777 19.48 1.16 28.29
CA LEU A 777 19.11 0.57 29.57
C LEU A 777 18.62 1.70 30.50
N GLU A 778 17.45 1.56 31.10
CA GLU A 778 16.88 2.51 32.05
C GLU A 778 16.53 1.82 33.37
N ASN A 779 16.85 2.45 34.50
CA ASN A 779 16.62 1.95 35.88
C ASN A 779 16.96 0.44 36.07
N THR A 780 18.01 -0.03 35.40
CA THR A 780 18.35 -1.46 35.26
C THR A 780 19.66 -1.79 35.98
N THR A 781 19.71 -2.93 36.67
CA THR A 781 20.99 -3.53 37.11
C THR A 781 21.41 -4.60 36.09
N ALA A 782 22.69 -4.66 35.73
CA ALA A 782 23.20 -5.71 34.87
C ALA A 782 24.53 -6.27 35.39
N VAL A 783 24.58 -7.56 35.71
CA VAL A 783 25.79 -8.27 36.14
C VAL A 783 26.14 -9.36 35.13
N VAL A 784 27.12 -9.06 34.29
CA VAL A 784 27.51 -9.87 33.11
C VAL A 784 28.96 -10.31 33.25
N GLU A 785 29.24 -11.61 33.11
CA GLU A 785 30.62 -12.14 33.11
C GLU A 785 31.35 -11.85 31.77
N GLY A 786 30.62 -11.81 30.65
CA GLY A 786 31.08 -11.35 29.33
C GLY A 786 30.89 -9.85 29.09
N GLN A 787 30.60 -9.44 27.85
CA GLN A 787 30.54 -8.03 27.46
C GLN A 787 29.13 -7.44 27.54
N VAL A 788 29.02 -6.11 27.71
CA VAL A 788 27.79 -5.34 27.51
C VAL A 788 27.94 -4.46 26.27
N ASN A 789 27.02 -4.60 25.31
CA ASN A 789 27.00 -3.80 24.08
C ASN A 789 25.64 -3.11 23.94
N ILE A 790 25.64 -1.79 23.76
CA ILE A 790 24.46 -0.97 23.48
C ILE A 790 24.74 -0.22 22.18
N ASN A 791 23.98 -0.50 21.13
CA ASN A 791 24.28 -0.01 19.77
C ASN A 791 23.05 0.55 19.05
N SER A 792 23.07 1.84 18.72
CA SER A 792 22.13 2.46 17.77
C SER A 792 22.82 2.69 16.42
N LYS A 793 22.19 2.27 15.33
CA LYS A 793 22.65 2.57 13.95
C LYS A 793 21.55 3.20 13.11
N LEU A 794 21.81 4.41 12.63
CA LEU A 794 21.04 5.11 11.62
C LEU A 794 21.82 5.06 10.30
N SER A 795 21.26 4.48 9.24
CA SER A 795 21.89 4.51 7.92
C SER A 795 20.90 4.67 6.76
N PRO A 796 20.24 5.84 6.67
CA PRO A 796 19.32 6.14 5.58
C PRO A 796 20.03 6.71 4.34
N LYS A 797 19.43 6.50 3.18
CA LYS A 797 19.92 6.90 1.86
C LYS A 797 18.78 7.48 1.03
N VAL A 798 19.12 8.41 0.14
CA VAL A 798 18.23 8.87 -0.92
C VAL A 798 19.05 9.03 -2.20
N ASP A 799 18.65 8.40 -3.31
CA ASP A 799 19.04 8.88 -4.66
C ASP A 799 17.79 9.45 -5.35
N SER A 800 17.98 10.54 -6.08
CA SER A 800 16.89 11.31 -6.67
C SER A 800 17.30 11.88 -8.02
N THR A 801 16.69 11.37 -9.10
CA THR A 801 16.96 11.78 -10.48
C THR A 801 15.73 12.45 -11.07
N VAL A 802 15.76 13.78 -11.18
CA VAL A 802 14.62 14.60 -11.58
C VAL A 802 14.93 15.33 -12.90
N VAL A 803 14.28 14.94 -14.00
CA VAL A 803 14.57 15.47 -15.34
C VAL A 803 13.31 16.04 -15.99
N ALA A 804 13.30 17.33 -16.30
CA ALA A 804 12.20 17.99 -16.98
C ALA A 804 12.64 18.60 -18.32
N THR A 805 11.88 18.38 -19.41
CA THR A 805 12.19 18.88 -20.76
C THR A 805 10.98 19.53 -21.45
N SER A 806 11.22 20.61 -22.21
CA SER A 806 10.15 21.44 -22.80
C SER A 806 10.56 22.14 -24.10
N VAL A 807 9.82 21.86 -25.17
CA VAL A 807 10.09 22.33 -26.54
C VAL A 807 8.87 23.05 -27.16
N GLY A 808 8.94 24.38 -27.29
CA GLY A 808 7.88 25.22 -27.87
C GLY A 808 8.28 25.81 -29.23
N ILE A 809 7.64 25.39 -30.32
CA ILE A 809 8.05 25.77 -31.70
C ILE A 809 6.91 26.46 -32.45
N SER A 810 7.18 27.61 -33.08
CA SER A 810 6.20 28.37 -33.88
C SER A 810 6.72 28.86 -35.25
N LEU A 811 5.90 28.67 -36.30
CA LEU A 811 6.14 29.13 -37.66
C LEU A 811 4.95 29.95 -38.20
N GLY A 812 5.04 31.27 -38.10
CA GLY A 812 4.02 32.21 -38.56
C GLY A 812 4.34 32.88 -39.90
N LYS A 813 3.34 33.08 -40.77
CA LYS A 813 3.46 33.96 -41.94
C LYS A 813 3.38 35.45 -41.57
N GLY A 814 2.71 35.76 -40.46
CA GLY A 814 2.46 37.09 -39.91
C GLY A 814 3.04 37.24 -38.51
N LEU A 815 2.46 36.53 -37.53
CA LEU A 815 2.90 36.50 -36.12
C LEU A 815 3.44 35.11 -35.74
N GLY A 816 4.59 35.02 -35.09
CA GLY A 816 5.12 33.77 -34.52
C GLY A 816 5.50 33.94 -33.05
N ILE A 817 4.95 33.12 -32.15
CA ILE A 817 5.22 33.13 -30.71
C ILE A 817 5.60 31.71 -30.26
N GLY A 818 6.84 31.55 -29.84
CA GLY A 818 7.30 30.36 -29.11
C GLY A 818 7.33 30.67 -27.61
N ILE A 819 6.72 29.82 -26.79
CA ILE A 819 6.78 29.92 -25.33
C ILE A 819 7.18 28.54 -24.80
N ASN A 820 8.00 28.49 -23.75
CA ASN A 820 8.00 27.34 -22.86
C ASN A 820 8.25 27.75 -21.41
N GLY A 821 7.92 26.84 -20.50
CA GLY A 821 8.53 26.73 -19.19
C GLY A 821 8.98 25.29 -18.95
N VAL A 822 9.94 25.11 -18.04
CA VAL A 822 10.28 23.80 -17.51
C VAL A 822 10.80 23.91 -16.08
N GLY A 823 10.41 22.98 -15.20
CA GLY A 823 10.82 22.94 -13.81
C GLY A 823 11.18 21.53 -13.37
N ALA A 824 12.38 21.34 -12.83
CA ALA A 824 12.80 20.13 -12.13
C ALA A 824 13.12 20.51 -10.68
N SER A 825 12.59 19.75 -9.71
CA SER A 825 12.82 19.98 -8.28
C SER A 825 13.02 18.65 -7.58
N ALA A 826 14.21 18.41 -7.02
CA ALA A 826 14.42 17.38 -6.01
C ALA A 826 14.46 18.06 -4.64
N SER A 827 13.68 17.54 -3.69
CA SER A 827 13.56 18.06 -2.33
C SER A 827 13.70 16.90 -1.36
N ASN A 828 14.92 16.66 -0.90
CA ASN A 828 15.29 15.57 -0.02
C ASN A 828 15.54 16.14 1.38
N LEU A 829 14.75 15.70 2.36
CA LEU A 829 14.87 16.14 3.75
C LEU A 829 14.95 14.93 4.67
N LEU A 830 15.96 14.93 5.54
CA LEU A 830 16.25 13.85 6.45
C LEU A 830 16.41 14.38 7.89
N TYR A 831 15.54 13.92 8.78
CA TYR A 831 15.45 14.35 10.17
C TYR A 831 15.30 13.10 11.05
N PHE A 832 16.39 12.63 11.65
CA PHE A 832 16.39 11.42 12.48
C PHE A 832 17.43 11.54 13.58
N ASP A 833 17.10 11.09 14.79
CA ASP A 833 18.04 11.05 15.91
C ASP A 833 18.47 9.62 16.23
N ALA A 834 19.77 9.45 16.54
CA ALA A 834 20.38 8.18 16.89
C ALA A 834 20.95 8.24 18.31
N ALA A 835 20.46 7.39 19.22
CA ALA A 835 20.81 7.44 20.64
C ALA A 835 21.20 6.06 21.20
N ALA A 836 22.35 6.00 21.88
CA ALA A 836 22.77 4.82 22.64
C ALA A 836 23.18 5.23 24.06
N PHE A 837 22.49 4.73 25.10
CA PHE A 837 22.74 5.22 26.47
C PHE A 837 22.40 4.26 27.60
N THR A 838 22.87 4.60 28.81
CA THR A 838 22.30 4.09 30.07
C THR A 838 21.79 5.26 30.91
N TYR A 839 20.64 5.10 31.54
CA TYR A 839 20.02 6.11 32.40
C TYR A 839 19.63 5.52 33.76
N GLN A 840 19.93 6.25 34.85
CA GLN A 840 19.61 5.90 36.25
C GLN A 840 19.96 4.44 36.67
N SER A 841 20.93 3.81 36.01
CA SER A 841 21.20 2.37 36.14
C SER A 841 22.16 2.07 37.31
N ASP A 842 21.67 1.38 38.35
CA ASP A 842 22.26 1.34 39.69
C ASP A 842 23.64 0.61 39.74
N GLU A 843 23.83 -0.44 38.93
CA GLU A 843 25.15 -1.01 38.58
C GLU A 843 25.12 -1.79 37.24
N ILE A 844 25.97 -1.40 36.29
CA ILE A 844 26.26 -2.16 35.06
C ILE A 844 27.69 -2.70 35.17
N GLN A 845 27.84 -4.00 35.41
CA GLN A 845 29.11 -4.71 35.55
C GLN A 845 29.35 -5.69 34.39
N ALA A 846 30.51 -5.61 33.73
CA ALA A 846 30.89 -6.44 32.58
C ALA A 846 32.40 -6.77 32.50
N GLU A 847 32.82 -7.63 31.56
CA GLU A 847 34.21 -7.70 31.10
C GLU A 847 34.64 -6.35 30.48
N SER A 848 33.88 -5.91 29.48
CA SER A 848 33.94 -4.59 28.83
C SER A 848 32.55 -4.07 28.50
N ILE A 849 32.42 -2.75 28.45
CA ILE A 849 31.15 -2.05 28.17
C ILE A 849 31.36 -1.19 26.92
N SER A 850 30.47 -1.31 25.93
CA SER A 850 30.51 -0.53 24.69
C SER A 850 29.15 0.11 24.42
N ILE A 851 29.12 1.43 24.36
CA ILE A 851 27.93 2.23 24.03
C ILE A 851 28.24 3.00 22.74
N VAL A 852 27.51 2.72 21.65
CA VAL A 852 27.80 3.27 20.32
C VAL A 852 26.53 3.77 19.64
N ALA A 853 26.53 5.02 19.21
CA ALA A 853 25.55 5.56 18.27
C ALA A 853 26.26 5.93 16.96
N THR A 854 25.74 5.47 15.82
CA THR A 854 26.35 5.67 14.49
C THR A 854 25.34 6.25 13.51
N ASP A 855 25.79 7.24 12.73
CA ASP A 855 25.07 7.86 11.61
C ASP A 855 25.88 7.73 10.30
N ASP A 856 25.32 6.98 9.35
CA ASP A 856 25.84 6.80 7.98
C ASP A 856 24.96 7.52 6.92
N SER A 857 24.16 8.52 7.30
CA SER A 857 23.19 9.19 6.42
C SER A 857 23.78 9.75 5.12
N SER A 858 23.11 9.53 3.98
CA SER A 858 23.55 10.01 2.67
C SER A 858 22.42 10.48 1.76
N ILE A 859 22.70 11.47 0.89
CA ILE A 859 21.77 11.93 -0.16
C ILE A 859 22.56 12.19 -1.45
N GLU A 860 22.25 11.48 -2.52
CA GLU A 860 22.60 11.84 -3.89
C GLU A 860 21.39 12.51 -4.58
N SER A 861 21.64 13.54 -5.38
CA SER A 861 20.56 14.23 -6.10
C SER A 861 21.01 14.87 -7.40
N LYS A 862 20.26 14.56 -8.45
CA LYS A 862 20.53 14.89 -9.85
C LYS A 862 19.30 15.59 -10.42
N SER A 863 19.40 16.90 -10.69
CA SER A 863 18.27 17.69 -11.19
C SER A 863 18.60 18.36 -12.53
N GLY A 864 17.87 18.01 -13.59
CA GLY A 864 18.11 18.44 -14.98
C GLY A 864 16.90 19.15 -15.61
N ALA A 865 17.15 20.25 -16.33
CA ALA A 865 16.10 21.06 -16.97
C ALA A 865 16.47 21.49 -18.40
N GLY A 866 15.71 21.03 -19.39
CA GLY A 866 15.91 21.31 -20.82
C GLY A 866 14.82 22.21 -21.43
N SER A 867 15.19 23.31 -22.07
CA SER A 867 14.27 24.38 -22.53
C SER A 867 14.64 24.89 -23.93
N LEU A 868 13.71 24.81 -24.89
CA LEU A 868 13.90 25.26 -26.29
C LEU A 868 12.68 26.01 -26.84
N ALA A 869 12.84 27.28 -27.25
CA ALA A 869 11.76 28.12 -27.78
C ALA A 869 12.07 28.69 -29.19
N GLY A 870 11.23 28.38 -30.18
CA GLY A 870 11.40 28.80 -31.58
C GLY A 870 10.28 29.69 -32.11
N ALA A 871 10.64 30.77 -32.81
CA ALA A 871 9.67 31.68 -33.44
C ALA A 871 10.14 32.25 -34.79
N ILE A 872 9.24 32.21 -35.79
CA ILE A 872 9.43 32.84 -37.11
C ILE A 872 8.16 33.60 -37.49
N GLY A 873 8.28 34.85 -37.97
CA GLY A 873 7.16 35.69 -38.42
C GLY A 873 7.58 37.07 -38.90
N THR A 874 6.65 37.85 -39.47
CA THR A 874 6.88 39.29 -39.78
C THR A 874 6.90 40.17 -38.53
N ALA A 875 6.24 39.70 -37.48
CA ALA A 875 6.51 40.02 -36.08
C ALA A 875 6.63 38.69 -35.33
N GLY A 876 7.43 38.64 -34.27
CA GLY A 876 7.53 37.44 -33.46
C GLY A 876 8.39 37.60 -32.22
N GLY A 877 8.29 36.63 -31.32
CA GLY A 877 9.04 36.57 -30.07
C GLY A 877 9.14 35.12 -29.58
N ALA A 878 10.23 34.83 -28.87
CA ALA A 878 10.44 33.54 -28.23
C ALA A 878 10.70 33.78 -26.74
N LEU A 879 10.05 32.98 -25.88
CA LEU A 879 10.27 32.91 -24.45
C LEU A 879 10.64 31.48 -24.10
N SER A 880 11.81 31.29 -23.50
CA SER A 880 12.31 29.98 -23.05
C SER A 880 12.67 30.13 -21.57
N ILE A 881 12.11 29.28 -20.71
CA ILE A 881 12.43 29.24 -19.27
C ILE A 881 12.70 27.79 -18.88
N GLY A 882 13.76 27.58 -18.10
CA GLY A 882 14.02 26.29 -17.47
C GLY A 882 14.79 26.45 -16.17
N THR A 883 14.36 25.71 -15.14
CA THR A 883 14.99 25.68 -13.83
C THR A 883 15.11 24.25 -13.35
N SER A 884 16.29 23.84 -12.92
CA SER A 884 16.48 22.66 -12.07
C SER A 884 16.86 23.12 -10.65
N THR A 885 16.61 22.29 -9.65
CA THR A 885 16.91 22.58 -8.24
C THR A 885 17.02 21.25 -7.50
N ALA A 886 18.09 21.06 -6.75
CA ALA A 886 18.21 20.01 -5.74
C ALA A 886 18.38 20.69 -4.38
N LEU A 887 17.48 20.41 -3.44
CA LEU A 887 17.56 20.83 -2.05
C LEU A 887 17.71 19.58 -1.20
N ASN A 888 18.87 19.44 -0.57
CA ASN A 888 19.21 18.32 0.30
C ASN A 888 19.43 18.88 1.71
N ILE A 889 18.72 18.35 2.71
CA ILE A 889 18.88 18.70 4.12
C ILE A 889 19.06 17.41 4.91
N ILE A 890 20.14 17.32 5.68
CA ILE A 890 20.35 16.29 6.71
C ILE A 890 20.43 17.03 8.04
N GLN A 891 19.58 16.65 8.99
CA GLN A 891 19.58 17.15 10.37
C GLN A 891 19.47 15.95 11.32
N THR A 892 20.60 15.48 11.82
CA THR A 892 20.70 14.33 12.74
C THR A 892 21.38 14.73 14.04
N ASN A 893 20.92 14.20 15.19
CA ASN A 893 21.68 14.22 16.44
C ASN A 893 22.15 12.80 16.78
N VAL A 894 23.46 12.64 16.99
CA VAL A 894 24.08 11.35 17.35
C VAL A 894 24.57 11.41 18.79
N ASN A 895 23.91 10.68 19.68
CA ASN A 895 24.12 10.77 21.12
C ASN A 895 24.58 9.42 21.70
N ALA A 896 25.76 9.40 22.34
CA ALA A 896 26.23 8.27 23.11
C ALA A 896 26.68 8.72 24.50
N TYR A 897 26.03 8.23 25.56
CA TYR A 897 26.29 8.69 26.94
C TYR A 897 25.93 7.66 28.01
N ALA A 898 26.27 7.97 29.26
CA ALA A 898 25.78 7.28 30.44
C ALA A 898 25.51 8.34 31.51
N GLU A 899 24.27 8.44 31.98
CA GLU A 899 23.83 9.47 32.94
C GLU A 899 23.22 8.82 34.18
N ASP A 900 23.58 9.34 35.36
CA ASP A 900 23.27 8.79 36.69
C ASP A 900 23.42 7.25 36.82
N SER A 901 24.33 6.68 36.03
CA SER A 901 24.54 5.23 35.87
C SER A 901 25.95 4.81 36.33
N LYS A 902 26.06 3.67 37.01
CA LYS A 902 27.33 3.17 37.55
C LYS A 902 27.93 2.06 36.68
N LEU A 903 28.84 2.44 35.79
CA LEU A 903 29.55 1.50 34.91
C LEU A 903 30.81 0.90 35.58
N VAL A 904 30.98 -0.43 35.52
CA VAL A 904 32.08 -1.18 36.14
C VAL A 904 32.63 -2.25 35.17
N THR A 905 33.95 -2.27 34.94
CA THR A 905 34.60 -3.33 34.15
C THR A 905 35.54 -4.19 34.98
N THR A 906 35.54 -5.51 34.73
CA THR A 906 36.35 -6.49 35.47
C THR A 906 37.76 -6.62 34.91
N THR A 907 37.94 -6.58 33.59
CA THR A 907 39.26 -6.72 32.93
C THR A 907 39.46 -5.82 31.70
N GLY A 908 38.40 -5.49 30.97
CA GLY A 908 38.42 -4.70 29.74
C GLY A 908 38.17 -3.21 29.95
N SER A 909 37.75 -2.54 28.88
CA SER A 909 37.51 -1.09 28.83
C SER A 909 36.04 -0.73 28.76
N ILE A 910 35.72 0.49 29.21
CA ILE A 910 34.48 1.20 28.88
C ILE A 910 34.75 2.03 27.62
N SER A 911 33.88 1.92 26.61
CA SER A 911 33.89 2.73 25.40
C SER A 911 32.51 3.38 25.23
N ILE A 912 32.49 4.68 24.95
CA ILE A 912 31.27 5.45 24.65
C ILE A 912 31.59 6.30 23.43
N GLN A 913 30.86 6.11 22.32
CA GLN A 913 31.20 6.69 21.01
C GLN A 913 29.94 7.13 20.26
N ALA A 914 29.83 8.43 19.99
CA ALA A 914 28.98 8.95 18.94
C ALA A 914 29.83 9.07 17.66
N LEU A 915 29.40 8.42 16.58
CA LEU A 915 30.11 8.31 15.31
C LEU A 915 29.24 8.84 14.18
N GLN A 916 29.83 9.63 13.29
CA GLN A 916 29.21 10.05 12.03
C GLN A 916 30.24 9.81 10.92
N SER A 917 29.79 9.23 9.81
CA SER A 917 30.69 8.78 8.73
C SER A 917 31.27 9.95 7.91
N GLU A 918 32.47 9.78 7.35
CA GLU A 918 33.02 10.76 6.40
C GLU A 918 32.39 10.55 5.02
N LEU A 919 31.65 11.56 4.53
CA LEU A 919 31.05 11.58 3.18
C LEU A 919 32.10 11.33 2.09
N ASP A 920 32.06 10.15 1.49
CA ASP A 920 33.03 9.73 0.47
C ASP A 920 32.90 10.57 -0.81
N SER A 921 34.03 10.94 -1.43
CA SER A 921 34.08 12.04 -2.40
C SER A 921 33.57 11.65 -3.80
N HIS A 922 32.25 11.67 -3.97
CA HIS A 922 31.59 11.32 -5.24
C HIS A 922 31.86 12.37 -6.33
N ASN A 923 32.38 11.91 -7.49
CA ASN A 923 32.41 12.72 -8.70
C ASN A 923 31.01 12.68 -9.33
N ILE A 924 30.29 13.79 -9.28
CA ILE A 924 28.99 13.93 -9.95
C ILE A 924 29.17 13.78 -11.47
N ASP A 925 28.87 12.61 -12.01
CA ASP A 925 28.86 12.40 -13.46
C ASP A 925 27.51 12.80 -14.07
N LEU A 926 27.50 14.00 -14.65
CA LEU A 926 26.34 14.53 -15.36
C LEU A 926 26.02 13.77 -16.67
N SER A 927 26.80 12.76 -17.07
CA SER A 927 26.48 11.92 -18.23
C SER A 927 25.17 11.15 -18.06
N ALA A 928 24.81 10.76 -16.83
CA ALA A 928 23.55 10.10 -16.49
C ALA A 928 22.31 11.01 -16.71
N VAL A 929 22.48 12.34 -16.66
CA VAL A 929 21.38 13.31 -16.82
C VAL A 929 20.91 13.43 -18.29
N GLY A 930 21.56 12.73 -19.22
CA GLY A 930 21.08 12.51 -20.60
C GLY A 930 21.08 13.73 -21.55
N LEU A 931 21.22 14.95 -21.01
CA LEU A 931 21.16 16.21 -21.76
C LEU A 931 22.54 16.60 -22.32
N THR A 932 22.85 16.28 -23.58
CA THR A 932 24.05 16.85 -24.23
C THR A 932 23.76 18.24 -24.78
N ALA A 933 24.81 19.06 -24.95
CA ALA A 933 24.73 20.35 -25.65
C ALA A 933 24.51 20.24 -27.18
N SER A 934 24.08 19.06 -27.66
CA SER A 934 23.58 18.80 -29.01
C SER A 934 22.10 18.34 -29.03
N ASP A 935 21.49 18.13 -27.86
CA ASP A 935 20.06 17.80 -27.69
C ASP A 935 19.22 19.05 -27.33
N LEU A 936 19.88 20.19 -27.03
CA LEU A 936 19.32 21.55 -26.99
C LEU A 936 19.55 22.28 -28.33
#